data_AF-U4UA15-F1
#
_entry.id   AF-U4UA15-F1
#
_cell.length_a   1.000
_cell.length_b   1.000
_cell.length_c   1.000
_cell.angle_alpha   90.00
_cell.angle_beta   90.00
_cell.angle_gamma   90.00
#
_symmetry.space_group_name_H-M   'P 1'
#
loop_
_entity.id
_entity.type
_entity.pdbx_description
1 polymer ?
#
loop_
_entity_poly.entity_id
_entity_poly.type
_entity_poly.pdbx_seq_one_letter_code
_entity_poly.pdbx_strand_id
1 'polypeptide(L)'
;MWSGCWTAGHARTVCMKPVRNAVHESLVPENSCWRLRGMDGRRDGSMLKMLYEMCPTESPSGSICISCRQQDAALALGIYLLESQMQHKEKIIKYLLHLAKSLEKATWTDELKYHATDRIPMAERFSFCLHTLLSDIAVKCEEYTEDIISSQVECMATLTNNVLKMQDPSNCNSSSKLFLCKTTLPVLVGLSRAMGRFSFNEPPLICRLFPKPEPPLGRTPVTQAPYSKSFSSFRSIIPRSLSGNLTATIDILAITQGYDTTDIAYSADSLKRGSAIKQRVNTFDPTTYFFAKFGSSFNQFPHLRISDAGDKKRNIVFTQNHLITILTLSKKLLTKEILTLIDEQSLEIHATGKIQIFPYKTFSETINLVMVTLMRELLQPENSLPVPFTKDVQEFVKGLYLNGQTELQSRHHDASEKEDRENNFALVNKFKVNVMANAACVDLLVWAIGDETGADSLCGRLSEKINSSHGYRLVLAHMPLLMVCLEGLGKLAQKFPNIASTSIYYLRDFLTAPSPILSKLHRQANEKSGKDNIKVAASTNHLKSETVKPVSPIQVAFEKLRDAAIENLCYALEAAHTLLPECVRALVASVSNRMFTAEKSDSESTLISTNIVIMLGHVAVSMKGTPKTTDTILQFFQQRFCKTPSDLDLLIVDQLGCMIIAQCEPHIYKVVMKMFTMITVDSSSAYGNDNEKTQYRHVSRSVINALANIADNIQGEHQMNELLKSLLEMFVQLGLEGKRASDKSPGK
;
A
#
# COMPACT_ATOMS: atom_id res chain seq x y z
N MET A 1 73.78 14.22 -25.39
CA MET A 1 73.49 13.26 -26.47
C MET A 1 71.97 13.10 -26.51
N TRP A 2 71.19 13.94 -27.18
CA TRP A 2 71.07 14.12 -28.64
C TRP A 2 70.91 12.80 -29.38
N SER A 3 69.65 12.41 -29.63
CA SER A 3 69.18 11.92 -30.92
C SER A 3 67.65 11.98 -30.97
N GLY A 4 67.10 12.83 -31.83
CA GLY A 4 65.69 12.85 -32.21
C GLY A 4 65.55 12.66 -33.73
N CYS A 5 64.36 12.25 -34.18
CA CYS A 5 63.72 12.61 -35.47
C CYS A 5 62.30 11.95 -35.49
N TRP A 6 61.18 12.71 -35.48
CA TRP A 6 60.30 13.07 -36.63
C TRP A 6 59.60 11.84 -37.28
N THR A 7 58.30 11.73 -37.62
CA THR A 7 57.20 12.69 -37.89
C THR A 7 55.82 11.96 -38.00
N ALA A 8 54.74 12.75 -38.07
CA ALA A 8 53.30 12.44 -38.09
C ALA A 8 52.72 11.63 -39.29
N GLY A 9 51.49 11.09 -39.13
CA GLY A 9 50.67 10.53 -40.22
C GLY A 9 49.27 9.96 -39.84
N HIS A 10 48.25 10.83 -39.84
CA HIS A 10 46.82 10.67 -40.18
C HIS A 10 46.09 9.29 -40.24
N ALA A 11 44.99 9.22 -39.47
CA ALA A 11 43.58 8.94 -39.84
C ALA A 11 43.15 7.77 -40.78
N ARG A 12 42.09 7.09 -40.29
CA ARG A 12 40.81 6.69 -40.94
C ARG A 12 40.53 5.21 -41.31
N THR A 13 39.37 4.78 -40.77
CA THR A 13 38.31 3.87 -41.28
C THR A 13 38.56 2.37 -41.43
N VAL A 14 37.69 1.57 -40.78
CA VAL A 14 36.82 0.60 -41.47
C VAL A 14 35.44 0.55 -40.77
N CYS A 15 34.40 0.65 -41.60
CA CYS A 15 32.98 0.47 -41.30
C CYS A 15 32.46 -0.69 -42.18
N MET A 16 31.44 -1.42 -41.72
CA MET A 16 30.52 -2.34 -42.43
C MET A 16 30.87 -3.85 -42.67
N LYS A 17 30.04 -4.70 -42.01
CA LYS A 17 29.27 -5.92 -42.44
C LYS A 17 29.91 -7.00 -43.35
N PRO A 18 29.55 -8.29 -43.12
CA PRO A 18 28.40 -8.86 -43.84
C PRO A 18 27.43 -9.68 -42.98
N VAL A 19 26.12 -9.39 -43.12
CA VAL A 19 24.99 -10.22 -42.67
C VAL A 19 24.09 -10.44 -43.90
N ARG A 20 24.04 -11.69 -44.38
CA ARG A 20 23.15 -12.33 -45.37
C ARG A 20 23.41 -13.83 -45.18
N ASN A 21 22.50 -14.77 -44.91
CA ASN A 21 21.04 -14.93 -45.05
C ASN A 21 20.54 -15.78 -43.84
N ALA A 22 19.41 -15.45 -43.20
CA ALA A 22 18.05 -15.97 -43.43
C ALA A 22 17.89 -17.46 -43.01
N VAL A 23 16.93 -17.95 -42.23
CA VAL A 23 15.54 -17.56 -41.97
C VAL A 23 15.09 -18.18 -40.63
N HIS A 24 14.71 -17.36 -39.66
CA HIS A 24 13.42 -17.44 -38.94
C HIS A 24 13.31 -16.23 -37.99
N GLU A 25 12.90 -15.10 -38.58
CA GLU A 25 12.22 -14.02 -37.86
C GLU A 25 10.89 -14.58 -37.32
N SER A 26 10.43 -14.21 -36.13
CA SER A 26 9.68 -12.96 -35.94
C SER A 26 9.33 -12.77 -34.44
N LEU A 27 9.25 -11.49 -34.00
CA LEU A 27 8.70 -10.99 -32.72
C LEU A 27 9.65 -10.63 -31.56
N VAL A 28 10.67 -9.78 -31.77
CA VAL A 28 11.25 -9.00 -30.64
C VAL A 28 11.62 -7.57 -31.08
N PRO A 29 10.96 -6.52 -30.56
CA PRO A 29 11.39 -5.13 -30.73
C PRO A 29 12.25 -4.69 -29.52
N GLU A 30 13.46 -5.23 -29.40
CA GLU A 30 14.49 -4.69 -28.51
C GLU A 30 15.67 -4.21 -29.36
N ASN A 31 16.06 -2.94 -29.19
CA ASN A 31 17.43 -2.37 -29.40
C ASN A 31 17.59 -1.07 -30.22
N SER A 32 16.69 -0.08 -30.17
CA SER A 32 17.01 1.21 -30.83
C SER A 32 16.78 2.53 -30.10
N CYS A 33 16.19 2.59 -28.88
CA CYS A 33 16.05 3.88 -28.17
C CYS A 33 16.77 3.98 -26.81
N TRP A 34 17.13 2.85 -26.19
CA TRP A 34 17.57 2.84 -24.78
C TRP A 34 19.09 2.96 -24.54
N ARG A 35 19.89 3.19 -25.60
CA ARG A 35 21.37 3.32 -25.50
C ARG A 35 21.89 4.74 -25.22
N LEU A 36 21.02 5.72 -24.94
CA LEU A 36 21.45 7.13 -24.82
C LEU A 36 21.90 7.56 -23.41
N ARG A 37 21.86 6.68 -22.40
CA ARG A 37 22.30 7.00 -21.04
C ARG A 37 23.77 6.60 -20.81
N GLY A 38 24.67 7.58 -20.68
CA GLY A 38 26.04 7.36 -20.20
C GLY A 38 27.14 8.24 -20.82
N MET A 39 26.96 9.56 -20.95
CA MET A 39 28.02 10.42 -21.47
C MET A 39 28.24 11.66 -20.59
N ASP A 40 29.47 11.81 -20.11
CA ASP A 40 29.99 13.02 -19.46
C ASP A 40 29.77 14.27 -20.34
N GLY A 41 29.45 15.38 -19.68
CA GLY A 41 28.89 16.66 -20.19
C GLY A 41 29.70 17.47 -21.21
N ARG A 42 30.37 16.83 -22.18
CA ARG A 42 30.94 17.50 -23.36
C ARG A 42 30.13 17.26 -24.65
N ARG A 43 28.99 16.56 -24.60
CA ARG A 43 28.13 16.22 -25.76
C ARG A 43 26.66 16.66 -25.64
N ASP A 44 26.31 17.45 -24.62
CA ASP A 44 24.92 17.74 -24.26
C ASP A 44 24.12 18.48 -25.35
N GLY A 45 24.76 19.42 -26.07
CA GLY A 45 24.07 20.22 -27.10
C GLY A 45 23.58 19.42 -28.33
N SER A 46 24.32 18.41 -28.78
CA SER A 46 23.93 17.62 -29.97
C SER A 46 22.84 16.59 -29.64
N MET A 47 22.90 16.01 -28.44
CA MET A 47 21.91 15.04 -27.98
C MET A 47 20.57 15.72 -27.71
N LEU A 48 20.58 16.89 -27.07
CA LEU A 48 19.38 17.68 -26.84
C LEU A 48 18.70 18.03 -28.17
N LYS A 49 19.47 18.48 -29.17
CA LYS A 49 18.95 18.78 -30.51
C LYS A 49 18.32 17.56 -31.17
N MET A 50 18.99 16.41 -31.11
CA MET A 50 18.46 15.15 -31.63
C MET A 50 17.16 14.71 -30.94
N LEU A 51 17.08 14.81 -29.61
CA LEU A 51 15.87 14.49 -28.85
C LEU A 51 14.71 15.44 -29.25
N TYR A 52 14.97 16.73 -29.37
CA TYR A 52 13.97 17.71 -29.83
C TYR A 52 13.45 17.40 -31.24
N GLU A 53 14.31 17.01 -32.17
CA GLU A 53 13.93 16.66 -33.55
C GLU A 53 13.06 15.38 -33.61
N MET A 54 13.13 14.53 -32.58
CA MET A 54 12.31 13.31 -32.47
C MET A 54 11.01 13.52 -31.69
N CYS A 55 10.83 14.68 -31.06
CA CYS A 55 9.64 14.97 -30.25
C CYS A 55 8.41 15.30 -31.13
N PRO A 56 7.18 15.14 -30.62
CA PRO A 56 5.96 15.55 -31.32
C PRO A 56 5.99 17.04 -31.70
N THR A 57 5.61 17.37 -32.93
CA THR A 57 5.45 18.74 -33.42
C THR A 57 4.04 18.96 -33.93
N GLU A 58 3.44 20.11 -33.63
CA GLU A 58 2.14 20.49 -34.17
C GLU A 58 2.19 20.65 -35.70
N SER A 59 1.15 20.16 -36.37
CA SER A 59 0.94 20.40 -37.78
C SER A 59 0.43 21.84 -38.01
N PRO A 60 0.54 22.38 -39.23
CA PRO A 60 -0.03 23.69 -39.58
C PRO A 60 -1.55 23.80 -39.32
N SER A 61 -2.25 22.67 -39.27
CA SER A 61 -3.68 22.57 -38.91
C SER A 61 -3.96 22.61 -37.40
N GLY A 62 -2.93 22.71 -36.55
CA GLY A 62 -3.07 22.74 -35.09
C GLY A 62 -3.39 21.39 -34.44
N SER A 63 -3.29 20.28 -35.18
CA SER A 63 -3.38 18.92 -34.65
C SER A 63 -1.98 18.34 -34.45
N ILE A 64 -1.82 17.50 -33.42
CA ILE A 64 -0.55 16.86 -33.09
C ILE A 64 -0.65 15.36 -33.28
N CYS A 65 0.26 14.79 -34.06
CA CYS A 65 0.33 13.36 -34.32
C CYS A 65 1.41 12.76 -33.42
N ILE A 66 1.04 11.77 -32.60
CA ILE A 66 1.92 11.20 -31.57
C ILE A 66 2.09 9.69 -31.81
N SER A 67 3.27 9.31 -32.30
CA SER A 67 3.75 7.93 -32.42
C SER A 67 4.40 7.43 -31.12
N CYS A 68 4.63 6.12 -31.01
CA CYS A 68 5.33 5.56 -29.85
C CYS A 68 6.73 6.16 -29.63
N ARG A 69 7.49 6.34 -30.72
CA ARG A 69 8.85 6.93 -30.66
C ARG A 69 8.83 8.38 -30.18
N GLN A 70 7.83 9.15 -30.60
CA GLN A 70 7.66 10.53 -30.19
C GLN A 70 7.29 10.64 -28.71
N GLN A 71 6.51 9.69 -28.17
CA GLN A 71 6.24 9.63 -26.73
C GLN A 71 7.52 9.39 -25.93
N ASP A 72 8.30 8.38 -26.32
CA ASP A 72 9.56 8.06 -25.65
C ASP A 72 10.54 9.24 -25.70
N ALA A 73 10.63 9.94 -26.83
CA ALA A 73 11.47 11.12 -26.99
C ALA A 73 11.04 12.26 -26.06
N ALA A 74 9.74 12.55 -25.96
CA ALA A 74 9.20 13.59 -25.09
C ALA A 74 9.45 13.29 -23.60
N LEU A 75 9.25 12.04 -23.17
CA LEU A 75 9.52 11.62 -21.78
C LEU A 75 11.02 11.62 -21.49
N ALA A 76 11.86 11.15 -22.42
CA ALA A 76 13.31 11.18 -22.29
C ALA A 76 13.85 12.61 -22.15
N LEU A 77 13.26 13.57 -22.87
CA LEU A 77 13.61 15.00 -22.76
C LEU A 77 13.35 15.54 -21.34
N GLY A 78 12.22 15.18 -20.73
CA GLY A 78 11.91 15.58 -19.36
C GLY A 78 12.74 14.86 -18.29
N ILE A 79 13.00 13.56 -18.47
CA ILE A 79 13.89 12.81 -17.58
C ILE A 79 15.31 13.38 -17.65
N TYR A 80 15.78 13.75 -18.84
CA TYR A 80 17.05 14.45 -19.01
C TYR A 80 17.07 15.76 -18.21
N LEU A 81 16.01 16.57 -18.27
CA LEU A 81 15.92 17.81 -17.48
C LEU A 81 16.06 17.55 -15.97
N LEU A 82 15.39 16.52 -15.44
CA LEU A 82 15.47 16.16 -14.02
C LEU A 82 16.85 15.60 -13.62
N GLU A 83 17.40 14.68 -14.41
CA GLU A 83 18.69 14.04 -14.11
C GLU A 83 19.88 14.99 -14.30
N SER A 84 19.78 15.97 -15.20
CA SER A 84 20.81 16.99 -15.47
C SER A 84 20.79 18.16 -14.48
N GLN A 85 19.97 18.11 -13.42
CA GLN A 85 19.79 19.20 -12.45
C GLN A 85 19.25 20.49 -13.11
N MET A 86 18.20 20.36 -13.93
CA MET A 86 17.45 21.45 -14.55
C MET A 86 18.20 22.24 -15.65
N GLN A 87 19.12 21.60 -16.37
CA GLN A 87 19.77 22.24 -17.53
C GLN A 87 18.77 22.48 -18.67
N HIS A 88 18.92 23.62 -19.37
CA HIS A 88 18.04 24.04 -20.47
C HIS A 88 16.54 24.16 -20.10
N LYS A 89 16.23 24.37 -18.82
CA LYS A 89 14.86 24.46 -18.28
C LYS A 89 13.93 25.36 -19.10
N GLU A 90 14.39 26.54 -19.52
CA GLU A 90 13.57 27.50 -20.26
C GLU A 90 13.01 26.94 -21.58
N LYS A 91 13.80 26.12 -22.29
CA LYS A 91 13.39 25.55 -23.57
C LYS A 91 12.57 24.27 -23.37
N ILE A 92 12.99 23.43 -22.42
CA ILE A 92 12.37 22.12 -22.20
C ILE A 92 11.00 22.28 -21.56
N ILE A 93 10.88 23.10 -20.52
CA ILE A 93 9.61 23.30 -19.81
C ILE A 93 8.58 23.96 -20.73
N LYS A 94 8.95 24.99 -21.49
CA LYS A 94 8.05 25.61 -22.48
C LYS A 94 7.52 24.59 -23.50
N TYR A 95 8.38 23.71 -23.99
CA TYR A 95 7.98 22.64 -24.90
C TYR A 95 7.01 21.64 -24.24
N LEU A 96 7.32 21.16 -23.03
CA LEU A 96 6.46 20.20 -22.32
C LEU A 96 5.09 20.80 -21.95
N LEU A 97 5.03 22.08 -21.57
CA LEU A 97 3.78 22.80 -21.30
C LEU A 97 2.94 22.94 -22.59
N HIS A 98 3.58 23.30 -23.70
CA HIS A 98 2.89 23.37 -24.99
C HIS A 98 2.33 22.00 -25.39
N LEU A 99 3.16 20.94 -25.33
CA LEU A 99 2.76 19.58 -25.63
C LEU A 99 1.56 19.13 -24.77
N ALA A 100 1.56 19.44 -23.48
CA ALA A 100 0.46 19.14 -22.57
C ALA A 100 -0.86 19.81 -23.00
N LYS A 101 -0.81 21.07 -23.44
CA LYS A 101 -2.00 21.78 -23.96
C LYS A 101 -2.48 21.18 -25.29
N SER A 102 -1.57 20.74 -26.16
CA SER A 102 -1.90 20.16 -27.46
C SER A 102 -2.52 18.76 -27.38
N LEU A 103 -2.46 18.08 -26.22
CA LEU A 103 -3.02 16.72 -26.05
C LEU A 103 -4.52 16.65 -26.33
N GLU A 104 -5.26 17.75 -26.15
CA GLU A 104 -6.70 17.79 -26.45
C GLU A 104 -7.03 17.58 -27.94
N LYS A 105 -6.05 17.78 -28.83
CA LYS A 105 -6.16 17.61 -30.30
C LYS A 105 -5.25 16.50 -30.83
N ALA A 106 -4.75 15.64 -29.94
CA ALA A 106 -3.79 14.61 -30.30
C ALA A 106 -4.42 13.45 -31.09
N THR A 107 -3.73 13.01 -32.12
CA THR A 107 -4.01 11.78 -32.87
C THR A 107 -2.93 10.74 -32.60
N TRP A 108 -3.36 9.50 -32.33
CA TRP A 108 -2.49 8.40 -31.91
C TRP A 108 -2.37 7.37 -33.04
N THR A 109 -1.16 7.18 -33.58
CA THR A 109 -0.93 6.35 -34.78
C THR A 109 -0.66 4.88 -34.49
N ASP A 110 0.04 4.59 -33.39
CA ASP A 110 0.50 3.23 -33.07
C ASP A 110 -0.18 2.76 -31.79
N GLU A 111 -1.07 1.76 -31.82
CA GLU A 111 -1.52 1.07 -30.59
C GLU A 111 -0.64 -0.17 -30.39
N LEU A 112 0.53 0.00 -29.74
CA LEU A 112 1.41 -1.12 -29.42
C LEU A 112 1.12 -1.67 -28.03
N LYS A 113 0.85 -2.97 -27.97
CA LYS A 113 0.81 -3.76 -26.74
C LYS A 113 2.22 -4.27 -26.46
N TYR A 114 2.91 -3.69 -25.48
CA TYR A 114 4.29 -4.06 -25.14
C TYR A 114 4.33 -5.33 -24.27
N HIS A 115 3.36 -5.46 -23.36
CA HIS A 115 3.20 -6.62 -22.50
C HIS A 115 1.79 -7.21 -22.61
N ALA A 116 1.66 -8.53 -22.44
CA ALA A 116 0.37 -9.21 -22.42
C ALA A 116 -0.58 -8.66 -21.33
N THR A 117 0.01 -8.10 -20.27
CA THR A 117 -0.63 -7.45 -19.12
C THR A 117 -0.97 -5.98 -19.33
N ASP A 118 -0.60 -5.36 -20.46
CA ASP A 118 -1.01 -3.99 -20.74
C ASP A 118 -2.52 -3.92 -20.90
N ARG A 119 -3.13 -3.06 -20.09
CA ARG A 119 -4.59 -2.95 -19.96
C ARG A 119 -5.09 -1.51 -20.15
N ILE A 120 -4.20 -0.52 -20.13
CA ILE A 120 -4.54 0.91 -20.13
C ILE A 120 -4.32 1.52 -21.52
N PRO A 121 -5.24 2.37 -22.03
CA PRO A 121 -5.04 3.05 -23.30
C PRO A 121 -3.76 3.90 -23.33
N MET A 122 -3.15 3.98 -24.52
CA MET A 122 -1.92 4.73 -24.73
C MET A 122 -2.04 6.22 -24.37
N ALA A 123 -3.14 6.84 -24.76
CA ALA A 123 -3.41 8.25 -24.52
C ALA A 123 -3.46 8.58 -23.01
N GLU A 124 -4.04 7.68 -22.22
CA GLU A 124 -4.07 7.78 -20.76
C GLU A 124 -2.68 7.57 -20.15
N ARG A 125 -1.94 6.55 -20.61
CA ARG A 125 -0.58 6.27 -20.13
C ARG A 125 0.36 7.45 -20.38
N PHE A 126 0.35 8.00 -21.60
CA PHE A 126 1.21 9.13 -21.95
C PHE A 126 0.81 10.40 -21.18
N SER A 127 -0.48 10.71 -21.12
CA SER A 127 -0.99 11.83 -20.31
C SER A 127 -0.56 11.73 -18.86
N PHE A 128 -0.70 10.54 -18.24
CA PHE A 128 -0.25 10.28 -16.88
C PHE A 128 1.27 10.52 -16.71
N CYS A 129 2.10 9.97 -17.60
CA CYS A 129 3.55 10.14 -17.53
C CYS A 129 3.98 11.60 -17.72
N LEU A 130 3.39 12.30 -18.70
CA LEU A 130 3.72 13.71 -18.99
C LEU A 130 3.33 14.62 -17.82
N HIS A 131 2.13 14.45 -17.26
CA HIS A 131 1.70 15.27 -16.14
C HIS A 131 2.42 14.90 -14.83
N THR A 132 2.81 13.64 -14.63
CA THR A 132 3.67 13.24 -13.50
C THR A 132 5.05 13.87 -13.61
N LEU A 133 5.63 13.86 -14.80
CA LEU A 133 6.89 14.55 -15.10
C LEU A 133 6.79 16.06 -14.80
N LEU A 134 5.70 16.71 -15.24
CA LEU A 134 5.46 18.12 -14.93
C LEU A 134 5.34 18.37 -13.43
N SER A 135 4.62 17.52 -12.69
CA SER A 135 4.54 17.61 -11.23
C SER A 135 5.91 17.44 -10.56
N ASP A 136 6.72 16.47 -10.97
CA ASP A 136 8.10 16.29 -10.47
C ASP A 136 9.00 17.50 -10.80
N ILE A 137 8.84 18.12 -11.98
CA ILE A 137 9.54 19.36 -12.36
C ILE A 137 9.10 20.53 -11.45
N ALA A 138 7.80 20.65 -11.18
CA ALA A 138 7.25 21.71 -10.33
C ALA A 138 7.77 21.62 -8.88
N VAL A 139 8.07 20.41 -8.38
CA VAL A 139 8.75 20.21 -7.08
C VAL A 139 10.21 20.68 -7.12
N LYS A 140 10.89 20.47 -8.25
CA LYS A 140 12.32 20.75 -8.41
C LYS A 140 12.62 22.19 -8.82
N CYS A 141 11.64 22.91 -9.37
CA CYS A 141 11.83 24.25 -9.90
C CYS A 141 10.65 25.15 -9.54
N GLU A 142 10.78 25.83 -8.40
CA GLU A 142 9.78 26.73 -7.83
C GLU A 142 9.31 27.85 -8.80
N GLU A 143 10.20 28.30 -9.69
CA GLU A 143 9.92 29.34 -10.69
C GLU A 143 8.78 28.98 -11.65
N TYR A 144 8.64 27.69 -12.00
CA TYR A 144 7.63 27.22 -12.96
C TYR A 144 6.46 26.50 -12.29
N THR A 145 6.42 26.42 -10.96
CA THR A 145 5.39 25.68 -10.23
C THR A 145 3.99 26.17 -10.58
N GLU A 146 3.77 27.49 -10.53
CA GLU A 146 2.45 28.06 -10.85
C GLU A 146 2.07 27.86 -12.33
N ASP A 147 2.99 28.11 -13.26
CA ASP A 147 2.77 27.89 -14.69
C ASP A 147 2.36 26.44 -14.99
N ILE A 148 3.02 25.48 -14.33
CA ILE A 148 2.71 24.06 -14.47
C ILE A 148 1.33 23.73 -13.90
N ILE A 149 1.03 24.19 -12.69
CA ILE A 149 -0.28 23.95 -12.05
C ILE A 149 -1.39 24.57 -12.88
N SER A 150 -1.27 25.85 -13.25
CA SER A 150 -2.27 26.53 -14.07
C SER A 150 -2.46 25.84 -15.41
N SER A 151 -1.39 25.38 -16.07
CA SER A 151 -1.49 24.63 -17.32
C SER A 151 -2.19 23.27 -17.14
N GLN A 152 -1.98 22.56 -16.02
CA GLN A 152 -2.67 21.31 -15.72
C GLN A 152 -4.17 21.54 -15.49
N VAL A 153 -4.53 22.58 -14.72
CA VAL A 153 -5.92 22.95 -14.43
C VAL A 153 -6.63 23.43 -15.70
N GLU A 154 -5.98 24.24 -16.53
CA GLU A 154 -6.50 24.71 -17.82
C GLU A 154 -6.74 23.53 -18.78
N CYS A 155 -5.79 22.60 -18.89
CA CYS A 155 -5.95 21.39 -19.71
C CYS A 155 -7.17 20.57 -19.25
N MET A 156 -7.34 20.39 -17.93
CA MET A 156 -8.50 19.69 -17.38
C MET A 156 -9.82 20.41 -17.68
N ALA A 157 -9.82 21.74 -17.61
CA ALA A 157 -10.98 22.55 -17.96
C ALA A 157 -11.37 22.36 -19.43
N THR A 158 -10.40 22.41 -20.35
CA THR A 158 -10.70 22.27 -21.78
C THR A 158 -11.15 20.87 -22.14
N LEU A 159 -10.52 19.83 -21.59
CA LEU A 159 -10.95 18.44 -21.78
C LEU A 159 -12.37 18.23 -21.24
N THR A 160 -12.69 18.73 -20.05
CA THR A 160 -14.03 18.66 -19.47
C THR A 160 -15.05 19.40 -20.34
N ASN A 161 -14.75 20.60 -20.80
CA ASN A 161 -15.63 21.35 -21.70
C ASN A 161 -15.86 20.62 -23.03
N ASN A 162 -14.85 19.92 -23.57
CA ASN A 162 -15.02 19.11 -24.78
C ASN A 162 -15.95 17.91 -24.55
N VAL A 163 -15.92 17.31 -23.36
CA VAL A 163 -16.92 16.30 -22.97
C VAL A 163 -18.32 16.91 -22.89
N LEU A 164 -18.48 18.07 -22.25
CA LEU A 164 -19.78 18.74 -22.12
C LEU A 164 -20.39 19.15 -23.48
N LYS A 165 -19.56 19.53 -24.46
CA LYS A 165 -20.03 19.85 -25.83
C LYS A 165 -20.72 18.68 -26.53
N MET A 166 -20.48 17.44 -26.10
CA MET A 166 -21.14 16.25 -26.65
C MET A 166 -22.62 16.17 -26.30
N GLN A 167 -23.11 16.98 -25.34
CA GLN A 167 -24.54 17.10 -25.06
C GLN A 167 -25.32 17.68 -26.23
N ASP A 168 -24.68 18.50 -27.06
CA ASP A 168 -25.29 19.03 -28.27
C ASP A 168 -25.28 17.95 -29.37
N PRO A 169 -26.46 17.50 -29.85
CA PRO A 169 -26.54 16.48 -30.90
C PRO A 169 -25.78 16.84 -32.17
N SER A 170 -25.61 18.14 -32.47
CA SER A 170 -24.87 18.60 -33.65
C SER A 170 -23.38 18.26 -33.61
N ASN A 171 -22.81 18.14 -32.42
CA ASN A 171 -21.40 17.77 -32.20
C ASN A 171 -21.21 16.25 -32.12
N CYS A 172 -22.30 15.46 -32.10
CA CYS A 172 -22.28 14.03 -31.83
C CYS A 172 -22.36 13.23 -33.16
N ASN A 173 -21.20 12.95 -33.75
CA ASN A 173 -21.06 12.09 -34.94
C ASN A 173 -20.09 10.93 -34.65
N SER A 174 -20.07 9.91 -35.50
CA SER A 174 -19.24 8.72 -35.25
C SER A 174 -17.75 9.01 -35.09
N SER A 175 -17.23 10.07 -35.72
CA SER A 175 -15.81 10.46 -35.58
C SER A 175 -15.55 11.17 -34.25
N SER A 176 -16.44 12.04 -33.79
CA SER A 176 -16.31 12.72 -32.50
C SER A 176 -16.50 11.78 -31.32
N LYS A 177 -17.41 10.81 -31.42
CA LYS A 177 -17.56 9.70 -30.44
C LYS A 177 -16.28 8.87 -30.32
N LEU A 178 -15.68 8.51 -31.45
CA LEU A 178 -14.41 7.76 -31.46
C LEU A 178 -13.28 8.59 -30.84
N PHE A 179 -13.18 9.88 -31.19
CA PHE A 179 -12.19 10.79 -30.62
C PHE A 179 -12.38 10.97 -29.11
N LEU A 180 -13.62 11.10 -28.64
CA LEU A 180 -13.96 11.17 -27.22
C LEU A 180 -13.43 9.95 -26.46
N CYS A 181 -13.73 8.74 -26.94
CA CYS A 181 -13.39 7.49 -26.26
C CYS A 181 -11.90 7.10 -26.39
N LYS A 182 -11.26 7.44 -27.52
CA LYS A 182 -9.85 7.09 -27.80
C LYS A 182 -8.86 8.14 -27.29
N THR A 183 -9.25 9.40 -27.25
CA THR A 183 -8.35 10.52 -26.88
C THR A 183 -8.87 11.29 -25.67
N THR A 184 -9.99 12.01 -25.77
CA THR A 184 -10.39 13.01 -24.76
C THR A 184 -10.53 12.42 -23.36
N LEU A 185 -11.29 11.32 -23.22
CA LEU A 185 -11.52 10.68 -21.92
C LEU A 185 -10.25 10.02 -21.37
N PRO A 186 -9.50 9.20 -22.14
CA PRO A 186 -8.20 8.69 -21.69
C PRO A 186 -7.21 9.78 -21.25
N VAL A 187 -7.08 10.89 -22.00
CA VAL A 187 -6.18 11.99 -21.64
C VAL A 187 -6.63 12.65 -20.33
N LEU A 188 -7.94 12.89 -20.17
CA LEU A 188 -8.51 13.44 -18.93
C LEU A 188 -8.24 12.52 -17.74
N VAL A 189 -8.46 11.21 -17.90
CA VAL A 189 -8.18 10.21 -16.87
C VAL A 189 -6.70 10.22 -16.49
N GLY A 190 -5.80 10.26 -17.47
CA GLY A 190 -4.34 10.30 -17.24
C GLY A 190 -3.88 11.57 -16.51
N LEU A 191 -4.41 12.73 -16.91
CA LEU A 191 -4.12 14.03 -16.29
C LEU A 191 -4.59 14.06 -14.83
N SER A 192 -5.85 13.71 -14.59
CA SER A 192 -6.42 13.74 -13.25
C SER A 192 -5.79 12.68 -12.32
N ARG A 193 -5.24 11.59 -12.87
CA ARG A 193 -4.39 10.65 -12.12
C ARG A 193 -3.02 11.22 -11.75
N ALA A 194 -2.51 12.23 -12.44
CA ALA A 194 -1.12 12.68 -12.27
C ALA A 194 -0.98 14.05 -11.59
N MET A 195 -1.98 14.92 -11.75
CA MET A 195 -2.00 16.27 -11.20
C MET A 195 -1.77 16.26 -9.68
N GLY A 196 -0.77 17.01 -9.22
CA GLY A 196 -0.40 17.10 -7.81
C GLY A 196 0.33 15.90 -7.21
N ARG A 197 0.65 14.85 -7.99
CA ARG A 197 1.39 13.67 -7.51
C ARG A 197 2.88 13.75 -7.84
N PHE A 198 3.72 13.58 -6.82
CA PHE A 198 5.18 13.62 -6.91
C PHE A 198 5.80 12.81 -5.76
N SER A 199 7.09 12.46 -5.83
CA SER A 199 7.76 11.77 -4.72
C SER A 199 8.50 12.71 -3.78
N PHE A 200 8.37 12.51 -2.46
CA PHE A 200 9.12 13.24 -1.43
C PHE A 200 10.59 12.78 -1.28
N ASN A 201 10.94 11.63 -1.85
CA ASN A 201 12.27 11.03 -1.77
C ASN A 201 12.88 10.90 -3.17
N GLU A 202 14.19 11.07 -3.29
CA GLU A 202 14.90 10.77 -4.54
C GLU A 202 14.83 9.26 -4.87
N PRO A 203 14.79 8.87 -6.16
CA PRO A 203 14.62 9.74 -7.34
C PRO A 203 13.15 10.15 -7.53
N PRO A 204 12.86 11.19 -8.36
CA PRO A 204 11.50 11.64 -8.68
C PRO A 204 10.59 10.50 -9.19
N LEU A 205 9.26 10.66 -9.09
CA LEU A 205 8.32 9.58 -9.40
C LEU A 205 8.47 9.08 -10.83
N ILE A 206 8.61 9.97 -11.80
CA ILE A 206 8.83 9.61 -13.22
C ILE A 206 10.13 8.81 -13.40
N CYS A 207 11.19 9.14 -12.66
CA CYS A 207 12.46 8.40 -12.70
C CYS A 207 12.34 7.00 -12.07
N ARG A 208 11.37 6.78 -11.18
CA ARG A 208 11.03 5.44 -10.65
C ARG A 208 10.23 4.61 -11.64
N LEU A 209 9.39 5.25 -12.46
CA LEU A 209 8.69 4.59 -13.58
C LEU A 209 9.68 4.19 -14.69
N PHE A 210 10.77 4.93 -14.84
CA PHE A 210 11.82 4.70 -15.83
C PHE A 210 13.21 4.59 -15.17
N PRO A 211 13.47 3.51 -14.39
CA PRO A 211 14.71 3.34 -13.64
C PRO A 211 15.93 3.28 -14.57
N LYS A 212 17.09 3.65 -14.05
CA LYS A 212 18.35 3.58 -14.79
C LYS A 212 18.66 2.12 -15.14
N PRO A 213 19.13 1.81 -16.36
CA PRO A 213 19.56 0.46 -16.71
C PRO A 213 20.65 0.00 -15.74
N GLU A 214 20.46 -1.18 -15.14
CA GLU A 214 21.52 -1.77 -14.33
C GLU A 214 22.69 -2.15 -15.24
N PRO A 215 23.94 -1.78 -14.90
CA PRO A 215 25.09 -2.25 -15.66
C PRO A 215 25.08 -3.79 -15.63
N PRO A 216 25.42 -4.47 -16.75
CA PRO A 216 25.48 -5.91 -16.76
C PRO A 216 26.47 -6.34 -15.68
N LEU A 217 25.95 -6.95 -14.62
CA LEU A 217 26.76 -7.46 -13.52
C LEU A 217 27.78 -8.41 -14.14
N GLY A 218 29.06 -8.00 -14.16
CA GLY A 218 30.16 -8.92 -14.34
C GLY A 218 29.94 -10.02 -13.31
N ARG A 219 29.87 -11.28 -13.74
CA ARG A 219 29.80 -12.43 -12.83
C ARG A 219 31.05 -12.41 -11.95
N THR A 220 31.03 -11.66 -10.85
CA THR A 220 31.91 -11.93 -9.73
C THR A 220 31.48 -13.29 -9.20
N PRO A 221 32.36 -14.30 -9.15
CA PRO A 221 32.06 -15.54 -8.47
C PRO A 221 31.72 -15.13 -7.04
N VAL A 222 30.45 -15.24 -6.66
CA VAL A 222 30.07 -15.18 -5.26
C VAL A 222 30.75 -16.41 -4.67
N THR A 223 31.85 -16.21 -3.96
CA THR A 223 32.38 -17.21 -3.05
C THR A 223 31.33 -17.38 -1.96
N GLN A 224 30.30 -18.17 -2.25
CA GLN A 224 29.36 -18.62 -1.24
C GLN A 224 30.20 -19.47 -0.29
N ALA A 225 30.55 -18.90 0.86
CA ALA A 225 31.05 -19.68 1.97
C ALA A 225 30.02 -20.81 2.22
N PRO A 226 30.39 -22.11 2.15
CA PRO A 226 29.43 -23.21 2.17
C PRO A 226 28.72 -23.44 3.52
N TYR A 227 28.88 -22.54 4.49
CA TYR A 227 28.43 -22.73 5.86
C TYR A 227 27.73 -21.48 6.40
N SER A 228 26.52 -21.23 5.90
CA SER A 228 25.49 -20.56 6.69
C SER A 228 24.24 -21.44 6.69
N LYS A 229 24.36 -22.62 7.31
CA LYS A 229 23.17 -23.26 7.86
C LYS A 229 22.73 -22.37 9.01
N SER A 230 21.80 -21.46 8.74
CA SER A 230 21.11 -20.73 9.81
C SER A 230 20.46 -21.77 10.70
N PHE A 231 21.00 -21.93 11.92
CA PHE A 231 20.43 -22.81 12.92
C PHE A 231 19.21 -22.09 13.48
N SER A 232 18.03 -22.46 12.98
CA SER A 232 16.67 -22.06 13.43
C SER A 232 16.08 -20.86 12.66
N SER A 233 15.08 -21.14 11.81
CA SER A 233 14.15 -20.13 11.32
C SER A 233 13.09 -19.88 12.40
N PHE A 234 13.37 -18.96 13.34
CA PHE A 234 12.39 -18.52 14.34
C PHE A 234 11.21 -17.81 13.67
N ARG A 235 10.01 -17.98 14.24
CA ARG A 235 8.81 -17.28 13.79
C ARG A 235 8.92 -15.82 14.27
N SER A 236 8.64 -14.86 13.39
CA SER A 236 8.53 -13.45 13.82
C SER A 236 7.40 -13.28 14.84
N ILE A 237 7.71 -12.69 16.00
CA ILE A 237 6.68 -12.31 16.99
C ILE A 237 6.07 -10.96 16.69
N ILE A 238 6.73 -10.13 15.86
CA ILE A 238 6.32 -8.76 15.56
C ILE A 238 5.12 -8.80 14.59
N PRO A 239 3.92 -8.37 15.01
CA PRO A 239 2.79 -8.22 14.10
C PRO A 239 3.07 -7.15 13.05
N ARG A 240 2.53 -7.31 11.83
CA ARG A 240 2.75 -6.37 10.71
C ARG A 240 2.38 -4.93 11.07
N SER A 241 1.35 -4.73 11.88
CA SER A 241 0.92 -3.41 12.36
C SER A 241 1.82 -2.81 13.43
N LEU A 242 2.64 -3.59 14.14
CA LEU A 242 3.70 -3.05 15.00
C LEU A 242 5.01 -2.84 14.25
N SER A 243 5.15 -3.40 13.04
CA SER A 243 6.37 -3.22 12.25
C SER A 243 6.68 -1.74 12.05
N GLY A 244 5.69 -0.87 11.74
CA GLY A 244 5.91 0.58 11.61
C GLY A 244 6.38 1.29 12.89
N ASN A 245 5.90 0.85 14.05
CA ASN A 245 6.30 1.40 15.37
C ASN A 245 7.67 0.86 15.86
N LEU A 246 8.18 -0.21 15.24
CA LEU A 246 9.42 -0.90 15.62
C LEU A 246 10.53 -0.75 14.55
N THR A 247 10.17 -0.50 13.28
CA THR A 247 11.03 -0.41 12.09
C THR A 247 10.32 0.34 10.95
N ALA A 248 10.95 1.34 10.33
CA ALA A 248 10.34 2.14 9.26
C ALA A 248 10.10 1.35 7.94
N THR A 249 9.08 0.49 7.86
CA THR A 249 8.58 -0.07 6.59
C THR A 249 7.13 -0.57 6.75
N ILE A 250 6.17 0.17 6.21
CA ILE A 250 4.75 -0.23 6.15
C ILE A 250 4.41 -0.63 4.71
N ASP A 251 4.02 -1.90 4.52
CA ASP A 251 3.67 -2.45 3.22
C ASP A 251 2.17 -2.80 3.16
N ILE A 252 1.35 -1.82 2.80
CA ILE A 252 -0.13 -1.91 2.69
C ILE A 252 -0.56 -2.64 1.40
N LEU A 253 0.38 -2.93 0.50
CA LEU A 253 0.10 -3.29 -0.89
C LEU A 253 -0.47 -4.69 -1.09
N ALA A 254 -0.24 -5.67 -0.19
CA ALA A 254 -0.56 -7.06 -0.50
C ALA A 254 -2.06 -7.44 -0.56
N ILE A 255 -2.99 -6.60 -0.05
CA ILE A 255 -4.44 -6.95 -0.01
C ILE A 255 -5.40 -5.77 -0.23
N THR A 256 -4.94 -4.50 -0.20
CA THR A 256 -5.82 -3.40 -0.68
C THR A 256 -6.05 -3.52 -2.18
N GLN A 257 -5.21 -4.30 -2.85
CA GLN A 257 -5.37 -4.77 -4.20
C GLN A 257 -6.38 -5.91 -4.15
N GLY A 258 -7.52 -5.77 -4.84
CA GLY A 258 -8.44 -6.86 -5.13
C GLY A 258 -7.80 -7.92 -6.01
N TYR A 259 -6.70 -8.53 -5.56
CA TYR A 259 -6.08 -9.69 -6.17
C TYR A 259 -7.15 -10.77 -6.19
N ASP A 260 -7.53 -11.15 -7.41
CA ASP A 260 -8.32 -12.36 -7.57
C ASP A 260 -7.53 -13.50 -6.93
N THR A 261 -8.21 -14.20 -6.02
CA THR A 261 -7.67 -15.40 -5.36
C THR A 261 -7.23 -16.50 -6.34
N THR A 262 -7.46 -16.32 -7.65
CA THR A 262 -7.05 -17.20 -8.74
C THR A 262 -5.65 -16.93 -9.29
N ASP A 263 -5.09 -15.72 -9.19
CA ASP A 263 -3.78 -15.40 -9.81
C ASP A 263 -2.56 -15.81 -8.99
N ILE A 264 -2.75 -16.20 -7.73
CA ILE A 264 -1.69 -16.85 -6.92
C ILE A 264 -1.30 -18.20 -7.57
N ALA A 265 -2.19 -18.84 -8.33
CA ALA A 265 -1.90 -20.10 -9.02
C ALA A 265 -0.89 -19.93 -10.17
N TYR A 266 -0.88 -18.79 -10.86
CA TYR A 266 0.04 -18.56 -11.99
C TYR A 266 1.45 -18.09 -11.54
N SER A 267 1.58 -17.47 -10.36
CA SER A 267 2.89 -17.11 -9.79
C SER A 267 3.56 -18.24 -9.00
N ALA A 268 2.94 -19.41 -8.89
CA ALA A 268 3.56 -20.56 -8.24
C ALA A 268 4.71 -21.17 -9.06
N ASP A 269 4.72 -21.00 -10.39
CA ASP A 269 5.75 -21.58 -11.26
C ASP A 269 7.07 -20.77 -11.28
N SER A 270 7.05 -19.49 -10.90
CA SER A 270 8.26 -18.66 -10.75
C SER A 270 8.98 -18.87 -9.41
N LEU A 271 8.35 -19.54 -8.43
CA LEU A 271 8.92 -19.85 -7.11
C LEU A 271 9.75 -21.15 -7.06
N LYS A 272 9.93 -21.85 -8.20
CA LYS A 272 10.63 -23.15 -8.26
C LYS A 272 12.16 -23.10 -8.23
N ARG A 273 12.80 -21.94 -8.07
CA ARG A 273 14.27 -21.85 -7.98
C ARG A 273 14.71 -21.46 -6.57
N GLY A 274 15.09 -22.48 -5.80
CA GLY A 274 15.52 -22.35 -4.42
C GLY A 274 16.77 -21.49 -4.25
N SER A 275 16.75 -20.63 -3.24
CA SER A 275 17.91 -20.19 -2.44
C SER A 275 17.43 -19.20 -1.37
N ALA A 276 17.80 -19.45 -0.12
CA ALA A 276 17.81 -18.55 1.04
C ALA A 276 16.68 -17.49 1.14
N ILE A 277 15.65 -17.82 1.90
CA ILE A 277 14.60 -16.90 2.36
C ILE A 277 15.22 -15.90 3.35
N LYS A 278 15.83 -14.82 2.85
CA LYS A 278 15.53 -13.51 3.42
C LYS A 278 14.09 -13.23 3.03
N GLN A 279 13.22 -12.85 3.96
CA GLN A 279 11.88 -12.35 3.66
C GLN A 279 12.00 -11.15 2.72
N ARG A 280 12.12 -11.40 1.42
CA ARG A 280 11.88 -10.41 0.39
C ARG A 280 10.37 -10.21 0.40
N VAL A 281 9.96 -9.24 1.21
CA VAL A 281 9.03 -8.17 0.86
C VAL A 281 8.56 -8.33 -0.58
N ASN A 282 7.25 -8.45 -0.82
CA ASN A 282 6.69 -8.34 -2.16
C ASN A 282 6.98 -6.91 -2.64
N THR A 283 8.17 -6.71 -3.21
CA THR A 283 8.72 -5.39 -3.53
C THR A 283 7.80 -4.74 -4.54
N PHE A 284 7.12 -3.68 -4.09
CA PHE A 284 6.46 -2.71 -4.94
C PHE A 284 7.36 -2.34 -6.12
N ASP A 285 6.95 -2.73 -7.33
CA ASP A 285 7.62 -2.32 -8.56
C ASP A 285 6.82 -1.20 -9.22
N PRO A 286 7.27 0.07 -9.12
CA PRO A 286 6.57 1.20 -9.72
C PRO A 286 6.47 1.09 -11.24
N THR A 287 7.38 0.36 -11.92
CA THR A 287 7.38 0.26 -13.38
C THR A 287 6.16 -0.51 -13.91
N THR A 288 5.63 -1.43 -13.12
CA THR A 288 4.48 -2.26 -13.48
C THR A 288 3.20 -1.82 -12.75
N TYR A 289 3.32 -1.33 -11.51
CA TYR A 289 2.17 -1.03 -10.66
C TYR A 289 1.14 -0.10 -11.30
N PHE A 290 1.56 1.02 -11.89
CA PHE A 290 0.65 2.05 -12.39
C PHE A 290 -0.11 1.66 -13.67
N PHE A 291 0.32 0.62 -14.37
CA PHE A 291 -0.19 0.27 -15.70
C PHE A 291 -0.71 -1.17 -15.81
N ALA A 292 -0.38 -2.05 -14.86
CA ALA A 292 -0.76 -3.46 -14.91
C ALA A 292 -2.20 -3.74 -14.47
N LYS A 293 -2.83 -2.87 -13.66
CA LYS A 293 -4.17 -3.11 -13.10
C LYS A 293 -5.05 -1.86 -13.07
N PHE A 294 -6.32 -1.99 -13.44
CA PHE A 294 -7.32 -0.94 -13.26
C PHE A 294 -7.43 -0.57 -11.78
N GLY A 295 -7.52 0.72 -11.44
CA GLY A 295 -7.61 1.12 -10.03
C GLY A 295 -6.28 1.24 -9.28
N SER A 296 -5.21 0.57 -9.71
CA SER A 296 -3.88 0.57 -9.04
C SER A 296 -3.34 1.99 -8.84
N SER A 297 -3.50 2.84 -9.84
CA SER A 297 -2.99 4.20 -9.83
C SER A 297 -3.81 5.18 -9.02
N PHE A 298 -4.88 4.75 -8.34
CA PHE A 298 -5.81 5.64 -7.65
C PHE A 298 -5.73 5.55 -6.12
N ASN A 299 -4.97 4.58 -5.61
CA ASN A 299 -4.75 4.40 -4.18
C ASN A 299 -3.56 5.25 -3.70
N GLN A 300 -3.67 5.83 -2.50
CA GLN A 300 -2.54 6.50 -1.86
C GLN A 300 -1.44 5.50 -1.54
N PHE A 301 -0.28 5.73 -2.13
CA PHE A 301 0.92 4.96 -1.89
C PHE A 301 1.37 5.15 -0.44
N PRO A 302 1.84 4.11 0.27
CA PRO A 302 2.39 4.26 1.61
C PRO A 302 3.47 5.34 1.72
N HIS A 303 4.28 5.53 0.66
CA HIS A 303 5.30 6.58 0.56
C HIS A 303 4.79 7.98 0.13
N LEU A 304 3.50 8.09 -0.24
CA LEU A 304 2.80 9.34 -0.52
C LEU A 304 1.77 9.68 0.57
N ARG A 305 1.54 8.77 1.53
CA ARG A 305 0.75 9.07 2.72
C ARG A 305 1.47 10.18 3.48
N ILE A 306 0.79 11.30 3.63
CA ILE A 306 1.17 12.36 4.56
C ILE A 306 0.88 11.80 5.96
N SER A 307 1.80 11.00 6.48
CA SER A 307 1.69 10.43 7.84
C SER A 307 2.98 10.57 8.63
N ASP A 308 3.80 11.56 8.29
CA ASP A 308 4.82 12.07 9.20
C ASP A 308 4.58 13.57 9.39
N ALA A 309 4.10 13.94 10.58
CA ALA A 309 4.06 15.31 11.06
C ALA A 309 5.46 15.91 11.28
N GLY A 310 6.53 15.13 11.02
CA GLY A 310 7.89 15.43 11.42
C GLY A 310 8.85 15.88 10.33
N ASP A 311 8.61 15.65 9.03
CA ASP A 311 9.66 15.96 8.06
C ASP A 311 9.20 16.34 6.64
N LYS A 312 9.73 17.49 6.21
CA LYS A 312 9.79 18.12 4.86
C LYS A 312 8.60 18.98 4.42
N LYS A 313 8.96 20.24 4.14
CA LYS A 313 8.15 21.31 3.55
C LYS A 313 7.32 20.81 2.36
N ARG A 314 6.08 21.32 2.27
CA ARG A 314 5.24 21.21 1.08
C ARG A 314 5.93 21.92 -0.08
N ASN A 315 6.17 21.20 -1.17
CA ASN A 315 6.82 21.79 -2.35
C ASN A 315 5.81 22.24 -3.44
N ILE A 316 4.55 21.80 -3.38
CA ILE A 316 3.49 22.21 -4.31
C ILE A 316 2.23 22.55 -3.50
N VAL A 317 1.69 23.75 -3.71
CA VAL A 317 0.45 24.23 -3.07
C VAL A 317 -0.49 24.75 -4.16
N PHE A 318 -1.72 24.28 -4.17
CA PHE A 318 -2.74 24.74 -5.12
C PHE A 318 -3.46 25.95 -4.53
N THR A 319 -3.57 27.03 -5.31
CA THR A 319 -4.34 28.20 -4.90
C THR A 319 -5.82 27.85 -4.71
N GLN A 320 -6.53 28.62 -3.88
CA GLN A 320 -7.96 28.43 -3.69
C GLN A 320 -8.75 28.51 -5.01
N ASN A 321 -8.32 29.37 -5.94
CA ASN A 321 -8.94 29.48 -7.27
C ASN A 321 -8.77 28.18 -8.08
N HIS A 322 -7.59 27.56 -8.03
CA HIS A 322 -7.38 26.24 -8.67
C HIS A 322 -8.33 25.20 -8.08
N LEU A 323 -8.44 25.12 -6.75
CA LEU A 323 -9.30 24.15 -6.07
C LEU A 323 -10.79 24.37 -6.37
N ILE A 324 -11.25 25.63 -6.43
CA ILE A 324 -12.63 25.98 -6.82
C ILE A 324 -12.92 25.57 -8.26
N THR A 325 -11.99 25.85 -9.19
CA THR A 325 -12.13 25.45 -10.59
C THR A 325 -12.22 23.93 -10.71
N ILE A 326 -11.35 23.19 -10.02
CA ILE A 326 -11.34 21.73 -10.02
C ILE A 326 -12.66 21.17 -9.50
N LEU A 327 -13.15 21.65 -8.34
CA LEU A 327 -14.44 21.23 -7.78
C LEU A 327 -15.60 21.53 -8.74
N THR A 328 -15.58 22.70 -9.38
CA THR A 328 -16.62 23.10 -10.35
C THR A 328 -16.63 22.19 -11.57
N LEU A 329 -15.46 21.84 -12.10
CA LEU A 329 -15.32 20.91 -13.22
C LEU A 329 -15.79 19.50 -12.83
N SER A 330 -15.42 19.01 -11.65
CA SER A 330 -15.89 17.72 -11.12
C SER A 330 -17.41 17.70 -10.97
N LYS A 331 -18.03 18.75 -10.44
CA LYS A 331 -19.49 18.87 -10.32
C LYS A 331 -20.21 18.83 -11.67
N LYS A 332 -19.67 19.50 -12.68
CA LYS A 332 -20.23 19.49 -14.04
C LYS A 332 -20.07 18.14 -14.72
N LEU A 333 -18.95 17.45 -14.51
CA LEU A 333 -18.66 16.17 -15.16
C LEU A 333 -19.39 14.98 -14.50
N LEU A 334 -19.55 15.00 -13.17
CA LEU A 334 -20.12 13.90 -12.40
C LEU A 334 -21.65 13.98 -12.24
N THR A 335 -22.35 14.69 -13.12
CA THR A 335 -23.83 14.65 -13.15
C THR A 335 -24.32 13.36 -13.79
N LYS A 336 -25.50 12.89 -13.38
CA LYS A 336 -26.08 11.65 -13.91
C LYS A 336 -26.27 11.70 -15.43
N GLU A 337 -26.65 12.87 -15.95
CA GLU A 337 -26.89 13.10 -17.37
C GLU A 337 -25.60 12.94 -18.20
N ILE A 338 -24.51 13.57 -17.75
CA ILE A 338 -23.21 13.50 -18.44
C ILE A 338 -22.63 12.10 -18.37
N LEU A 339 -22.66 11.47 -17.20
CA LEU A 339 -22.14 10.11 -17.03
C LEU A 339 -22.90 9.09 -17.90
N THR A 340 -24.24 9.22 -17.97
CA THR A 340 -25.07 8.36 -18.84
C THR A 340 -24.74 8.58 -20.31
N LEU A 341 -24.62 9.85 -20.75
CA LEU A 341 -24.24 10.18 -22.12
C LEU A 341 -22.88 9.54 -22.50
N ILE A 342 -21.87 9.69 -21.64
CA ILE A 342 -20.54 9.13 -21.89
C ILE A 342 -20.60 7.60 -21.97
N ASP A 343 -21.32 6.95 -21.07
CA ASP A 343 -21.44 5.48 -21.05
C ASP A 343 -22.13 4.95 -22.31
N GLU A 344 -23.17 5.64 -22.80
CA GLU A 344 -23.83 5.29 -24.07
C GLU A 344 -22.87 5.40 -25.26
N GLN A 345 -22.10 6.49 -25.34
CA GLN A 345 -21.10 6.65 -26.41
C GLN A 345 -19.99 5.59 -26.32
N SER A 346 -19.54 5.29 -25.10
CA SER A 346 -18.50 4.30 -24.85
C SER A 346 -18.94 2.90 -25.28
N LEU A 347 -20.18 2.53 -24.95
CA LEU A 347 -20.75 1.23 -25.30
C LEU A 347 -20.89 1.07 -26.82
N GLU A 348 -21.32 2.11 -27.52
CA GLU A 348 -21.39 2.12 -28.99
C GLU A 348 -20.01 1.91 -29.61
N ILE A 349 -18.99 2.67 -29.17
CA ILE A 349 -17.61 2.55 -29.67
C ILE A 349 -17.00 1.20 -29.31
N HIS A 350 -17.24 0.69 -28.11
CA HIS A 350 -16.79 -0.64 -27.68
C HIS A 350 -17.31 -1.73 -28.63
N ALA A 351 -18.61 -1.65 -29.00
CA ALA A 351 -19.22 -2.60 -29.93
C ALA A 351 -18.60 -2.56 -31.34
N THR A 352 -17.98 -1.45 -31.74
CA THR A 352 -17.30 -1.36 -33.05
C THR A 352 -15.97 -2.10 -33.11
N GLY A 353 -15.32 -2.39 -31.98
CA GLY A 353 -14.00 -3.01 -31.93
C GLY A 353 -12.86 -2.20 -32.58
N LYS A 354 -13.06 -0.89 -32.82
CA LYS A 354 -12.10 -0.03 -33.53
C LYS A 354 -10.88 0.38 -32.70
N ILE A 355 -10.94 0.25 -31.37
CA ILE A 355 -9.85 0.56 -30.44
C ILE A 355 -9.29 -0.77 -29.94
N GLN A 356 -7.98 -0.97 -30.07
CA GLN A 356 -7.32 -2.24 -29.77
C GLN A 356 -7.18 -2.46 -28.25
N ILE A 357 -6.80 -1.41 -27.52
CA ILE A 357 -6.72 -1.42 -26.04
C ILE A 357 -7.82 -0.52 -25.49
N PHE A 358 -8.99 -1.11 -25.25
CA PHE A 358 -10.16 -0.38 -24.75
C PHE A 358 -10.85 -1.10 -23.59
N PRO A 359 -10.42 -0.83 -22.35
CA PRO A 359 -10.97 -1.52 -21.17
C PRO A 359 -12.29 -0.91 -20.68
N TYR A 360 -12.69 0.22 -21.26
CA TYR A 360 -13.80 1.07 -20.80
C TYR A 360 -15.07 0.76 -21.58
N LYS A 361 -15.79 -0.30 -21.18
CA LYS A 361 -17.15 -0.52 -21.68
C LYS A 361 -18.08 0.62 -21.25
N THR A 362 -17.89 1.08 -20.02
CA THR A 362 -18.42 2.30 -19.42
C THR A 362 -17.25 3.10 -18.84
N PHE A 363 -17.42 4.42 -18.72
CA PHE A 363 -16.41 5.31 -18.12
C PHE A 363 -16.86 5.86 -16.77
N SER A 364 -18.15 5.84 -16.46
CA SER A 364 -18.71 6.54 -15.30
C SER A 364 -18.01 6.18 -13.98
N GLU A 365 -17.79 4.90 -13.72
CA GLU A 365 -17.07 4.43 -12.53
C GLU A 365 -15.63 4.94 -12.47
N THR A 366 -14.95 4.98 -13.62
CA THR A 366 -13.55 5.37 -13.70
C THR A 366 -13.44 6.88 -13.51
N ILE A 367 -14.24 7.68 -14.20
CA ILE A 367 -14.25 9.14 -14.06
C ILE A 367 -14.60 9.54 -12.63
N ASN A 368 -15.59 8.89 -12.01
CA ASN A 368 -15.95 9.13 -10.62
C ASN A 368 -14.76 8.86 -9.67
N LEU A 369 -14.12 7.70 -9.78
CA LEU A 369 -12.93 7.37 -8.99
C LEU A 369 -11.80 8.39 -9.20
N VAL A 370 -11.50 8.71 -10.46
CA VAL A 370 -10.40 9.61 -10.82
C VAL A 370 -10.62 11.01 -10.22
N MET A 371 -11.82 11.57 -10.38
CA MET A 371 -12.12 12.92 -9.91
C MET A 371 -12.15 13.00 -8.38
N VAL A 372 -12.76 12.02 -7.71
CA VAL A 372 -12.78 11.98 -6.23
C VAL A 372 -11.38 11.80 -5.67
N THR A 373 -10.56 10.93 -6.26
CA THR A 373 -9.17 10.74 -5.79
C THR A 373 -8.28 11.94 -6.08
N LEU A 374 -8.46 12.62 -7.22
CA LEU A 374 -7.79 13.90 -7.48
C LEU A 374 -8.12 14.92 -6.38
N MET A 375 -9.41 15.14 -6.09
CA MET A 375 -9.81 16.05 -5.02
C MET A 375 -9.22 15.62 -3.67
N ARG A 376 -9.20 14.32 -3.36
CA ARG A 376 -8.57 13.82 -2.13
C ARG A 376 -7.09 14.19 -2.04
N GLU A 377 -6.31 13.94 -3.09
CA GLU A 377 -4.87 14.24 -3.08
C GLU A 377 -4.58 15.74 -2.96
N LEU A 378 -5.41 16.59 -3.58
CA LEU A 378 -5.22 18.04 -3.54
C LEU A 378 -5.72 18.71 -2.25
N LEU A 379 -6.77 18.15 -1.63
CA LEU A 379 -7.43 18.76 -0.48
C LEU A 379 -6.92 18.26 0.87
N GLN A 380 -6.59 16.97 0.99
CA GLN A 380 -6.09 16.42 2.27
C GLN A 380 -4.88 17.15 2.87
N PRO A 381 -3.90 17.64 2.07
CA PRO A 381 -2.82 18.44 2.61
C PRO A 381 -3.30 19.78 3.17
N GLU A 382 -4.42 20.32 2.70
CA GLU A 382 -4.88 21.66 3.05
C GLU A 382 -5.59 21.70 4.41
N ASN A 383 -5.11 22.58 5.29
CA ASN A 383 -5.60 22.72 6.68
C ASN A 383 -6.33 24.04 6.95
N SER A 384 -6.30 25.00 6.02
CA SER A 384 -6.78 26.36 6.22
C SER A 384 -7.59 26.88 5.03
N LEU A 385 -8.58 26.10 4.59
CA LEU A 385 -9.51 26.51 3.54
C LEU A 385 -10.79 27.14 4.13
N PRO A 386 -11.46 28.06 3.40
CA PRO A 386 -12.68 28.67 3.90
C PRO A 386 -13.79 27.66 4.19
N VAL A 387 -14.50 27.88 5.30
CA VAL A 387 -15.62 27.02 5.73
C VAL A 387 -16.68 26.83 4.65
N PRO A 388 -17.11 27.87 3.89
CA PRO A 388 -18.09 27.69 2.81
C PRO A 388 -17.61 26.72 1.73
N PHE A 389 -16.33 26.80 1.35
CA PHE A 389 -15.75 25.90 0.36
C PHE A 389 -15.67 24.46 0.88
N THR A 390 -15.22 24.27 2.12
CA THR A 390 -15.11 22.94 2.73
C THR A 390 -16.49 22.27 2.89
N LYS A 391 -17.53 23.04 3.26
CA LYS A 391 -18.92 22.56 3.29
C LYS A 391 -19.43 22.17 1.90
N ASP A 392 -19.09 22.95 0.87
CA ASP A 392 -19.47 22.66 -0.50
C ASP A 392 -18.84 21.35 -1.03
N VAL A 393 -17.57 21.11 -0.69
CA VAL A 393 -16.91 19.82 -0.93
C VAL A 393 -17.62 18.70 -0.16
N GLN A 394 -17.93 18.92 1.12
CA GLN A 394 -18.57 17.92 1.97
C GLN A 394 -19.93 17.49 1.41
N GLU A 395 -20.78 18.45 1.00
CA GLU A 395 -22.10 18.17 0.43
C GLU A 395 -22.00 17.39 -0.89
N PHE A 396 -21.10 17.83 -1.78
CA PHE A 396 -20.85 17.16 -3.05
C PHE A 396 -20.38 15.71 -2.86
N VAL A 397 -19.36 15.50 -2.03
CA VAL A 397 -18.79 14.17 -1.77
C VAL A 397 -19.79 13.28 -1.04
N LYS A 398 -20.61 13.83 -0.13
CA LYS A 398 -21.69 13.09 0.52
C LYS A 398 -22.71 12.58 -0.50
N GLY A 399 -23.06 13.38 -1.51
CA GLY A 399 -23.91 12.95 -2.61
C GLY A 399 -23.30 11.78 -3.40
N LEU A 400 -22.02 11.87 -3.77
CA LEU A 400 -21.30 10.80 -4.47
C LEU A 400 -21.23 9.51 -3.65
N TYR A 401 -20.94 9.61 -2.35
CA TYR A 401 -20.91 8.47 -1.43
C TYR A 401 -22.27 7.77 -1.33
N LEU A 402 -23.36 8.53 -1.13
CA LEU A 402 -24.70 7.95 -0.99
C LEU A 402 -25.15 7.27 -2.28
N ASN A 403 -24.94 7.92 -3.43
CA ASN A 403 -25.22 7.32 -4.74
C ASN A 403 -24.41 6.03 -4.92
N GLY A 404 -23.11 6.08 -4.62
CA GLY A 404 -22.22 4.94 -4.68
C GLY A 404 -22.66 3.77 -3.82
N GLN A 405 -23.17 3.99 -2.59
CA GLN A 405 -23.65 2.90 -1.72
C GLN A 405 -24.78 2.08 -2.37
N THR A 406 -25.62 2.67 -3.21
CA THR A 406 -26.70 1.94 -3.90
C THR A 406 -26.17 0.92 -4.91
N GLU A 407 -24.99 1.17 -5.48
CA GLU A 407 -24.33 0.30 -6.46
C GLU A 407 -23.49 -0.81 -5.80
N LEU A 408 -23.23 -0.71 -4.49
CA LEU A 408 -22.40 -1.65 -3.75
C LEU A 408 -23.20 -2.79 -3.08
N GLN A 409 -24.13 -3.37 -3.82
CA GLN A 409 -24.93 -4.52 -3.37
C GLN A 409 -24.40 -5.85 -3.91
N SER A 410 -24.73 -6.97 -3.25
CA SER A 410 -24.28 -8.31 -3.65
C SER A 410 -24.61 -8.66 -5.11
N ARG A 411 -25.78 -8.23 -5.61
CA ARG A 411 -26.19 -8.49 -6.99
C ARG A 411 -25.22 -7.86 -8.01
N HIS A 412 -24.74 -6.65 -7.74
CA HIS A 412 -23.81 -5.93 -8.61
C HIS A 412 -22.40 -6.52 -8.57
N HIS A 413 -21.98 -6.99 -7.38
CA HIS A 413 -20.74 -7.75 -7.22
C HIS A 413 -20.75 -9.01 -8.09
N ASP A 414 -21.79 -9.84 -7.96
CA ASP A 414 -21.86 -11.12 -8.68
C ASP A 414 -21.95 -10.93 -10.21
N ALA A 415 -22.62 -9.87 -10.67
CA ALA A 415 -22.66 -9.49 -12.07
C ALA A 415 -21.27 -9.08 -12.60
N SER A 416 -20.53 -8.26 -11.84
CA SER A 416 -19.19 -7.79 -12.25
C SER A 416 -18.16 -8.93 -12.24
N GLU A 417 -18.23 -9.84 -11.27
CA GLU A 417 -17.36 -11.03 -11.21
C GLU A 417 -17.62 -12.01 -12.37
N LYS A 418 -18.88 -12.11 -12.83
CA LYS A 418 -19.21 -12.88 -14.02
C LYS A 418 -18.59 -12.24 -15.28
N GLU A 419 -18.72 -10.93 -15.43
CA GLU A 419 -18.16 -10.18 -16.56
C GLU A 419 -16.63 -10.26 -16.61
N ASP A 420 -15.96 -10.17 -15.46
CA ASP A 420 -14.50 -10.36 -15.35
C ASP A 420 -14.06 -11.70 -15.93
N ARG A 421 -14.76 -12.79 -15.58
CA ARG A 421 -14.44 -14.15 -16.07
C ARG A 421 -14.71 -14.32 -17.55
N GLU A 422 -15.81 -13.76 -18.05
CA GLU A 422 -16.18 -13.83 -19.46
C GLU A 422 -15.19 -13.07 -20.35
N ASN A 423 -14.61 -11.98 -19.85
CA ASN A 423 -13.70 -11.13 -20.60
C ASN A 423 -12.21 -11.37 -20.26
N ASN A 424 -11.87 -12.47 -19.57
CA ASN A 424 -10.51 -12.77 -19.11
C ASN A 424 -9.82 -11.57 -18.43
N PHE A 425 -10.58 -10.83 -17.61
CA PHE A 425 -10.11 -9.65 -16.87
C PHE A 425 -9.53 -8.54 -17.78
N ALA A 426 -10.03 -8.43 -19.01
CA ALA A 426 -9.62 -7.40 -19.95
C ALA A 426 -10.35 -6.06 -19.74
N LEU A 427 -11.53 -6.08 -19.13
CA LEU A 427 -12.37 -4.90 -18.88
C LEU A 427 -12.25 -4.39 -17.45
N VAL A 428 -12.63 -3.14 -17.24
CA VAL A 428 -12.75 -2.55 -15.91
C VAL A 428 -13.88 -3.22 -15.12
N ASN A 429 -13.57 -3.72 -13.93
CA ASN A 429 -14.59 -4.20 -13.01
C ASN A 429 -15.27 -3.02 -12.29
N LYS A 430 -16.51 -2.72 -12.70
CA LYS A 430 -17.30 -1.61 -12.18
C LYS A 430 -17.48 -1.64 -10.66
N PHE A 431 -17.79 -2.82 -10.10
CA PHE A 431 -17.97 -2.97 -8.65
C PHE A 431 -16.69 -2.62 -7.88
N LYS A 432 -15.54 -3.18 -8.28
CA LYS A 432 -14.24 -2.93 -7.63
C LYS A 432 -13.87 -1.44 -7.68
N VAL A 433 -14.10 -0.77 -8.82
CA VAL A 433 -13.85 0.68 -8.98
C VAL A 433 -14.76 1.53 -8.10
N ASN A 434 -16.05 1.21 -8.05
CA ASN A 434 -17.00 1.92 -7.21
C ASN A 434 -16.68 1.77 -5.71
N VAL A 435 -16.19 0.62 -5.25
CA VAL A 435 -15.72 0.45 -3.87
C VAL A 435 -14.57 1.42 -3.57
N MET A 436 -13.59 1.54 -4.48
CA MET A 436 -12.48 2.48 -4.33
C MET A 436 -12.94 3.94 -4.34
N ALA A 437 -13.92 4.30 -5.19
CA ALA A 437 -14.45 5.65 -5.24
C ALA A 437 -15.16 6.02 -3.93
N ASN A 438 -15.96 5.10 -3.38
CA ASN A 438 -16.60 5.28 -2.08
C ASN A 438 -15.58 5.38 -0.94
N ALA A 439 -14.48 4.62 -1.02
CA ALA A 439 -13.41 4.71 -0.03
C ALA A 439 -12.76 6.11 -0.03
N ALA A 440 -12.45 6.65 -1.22
CA ALA A 440 -11.94 8.01 -1.35
C ALA A 440 -12.96 9.08 -0.91
N CYS A 441 -14.27 8.83 -1.06
CA CYS A 441 -15.29 9.70 -0.50
C CYS A 441 -15.25 9.73 1.03
N VAL A 442 -15.07 8.58 1.70
CA VAL A 442 -14.96 8.53 3.17
C VAL A 442 -13.76 9.34 3.66
N ASP A 443 -12.61 9.20 3.01
CA ASP A 443 -11.41 10.00 3.32
C ASP A 443 -11.69 11.51 3.25
N LEU A 444 -12.36 11.96 2.19
CA LEU A 444 -12.74 13.36 2.00
C LEU A 444 -13.80 13.83 3.00
N LEU A 445 -14.76 12.98 3.37
CA LEU A 445 -15.78 13.31 4.37
C LEU A 445 -15.15 13.51 5.76
N VAL A 446 -14.21 12.65 6.14
CA VAL A 446 -13.44 12.79 7.39
C VAL A 446 -12.62 14.08 7.38
N TRP A 447 -11.97 14.39 6.25
CA TRP A 447 -11.23 15.64 6.08
C TRP A 447 -12.13 16.88 6.14
N ALA A 448 -13.29 16.86 5.49
CA ALA A 448 -14.15 18.03 5.32
C ALA A 448 -15.00 18.40 6.55
N ILE A 449 -15.26 17.45 7.46
CA ILE A 449 -16.03 17.75 8.68
C ILE A 449 -15.34 18.82 9.52
N GLY A 450 -16.07 19.88 9.87
CA GLY A 450 -15.56 21.01 10.64
C GLY A 450 -16.04 21.09 12.08
N ASP A 451 -17.00 20.25 12.47
CA ASP A 451 -17.68 20.32 13.76
C ASP A 451 -17.89 18.93 14.40
N GLU A 452 -18.01 18.92 15.73
CA GLU A 452 -18.10 17.70 16.53
C GLU A 452 -19.39 16.91 16.30
N THR A 453 -20.52 17.59 16.07
CA THR A 453 -21.81 16.93 15.82
C THR A 453 -21.79 16.18 14.48
N GLY A 454 -21.23 16.80 13.45
CA GLY A 454 -20.98 16.15 12.16
C GLY A 454 -20.02 14.97 12.30
N ALA A 455 -18.96 15.12 13.10
CA ALA A 455 -17.99 14.07 13.36
C ALA A 455 -18.60 12.84 14.05
N ASP A 456 -19.42 13.05 15.09
CA ASP A 456 -20.12 11.97 15.80
C ASP A 456 -21.13 11.25 14.89
N SER A 457 -21.90 12.00 14.10
CA SER A 457 -22.82 11.41 13.10
C SER A 457 -22.07 10.56 12.06
N LEU A 458 -20.89 11.00 11.62
CA LEU A 458 -20.08 10.22 10.69
C LEU A 458 -19.54 8.95 11.36
N CYS A 459 -19.07 9.03 12.62
CA CYS A 459 -18.63 7.85 13.38
C CYS A 459 -19.71 6.76 13.40
N GLY A 460 -20.96 7.14 13.66
CA GLY A 460 -22.10 6.21 13.61
C GLY A 460 -22.24 5.50 12.26
N ARG A 461 -22.19 6.25 11.14
CA ARG A 461 -22.29 5.67 9.79
C ARG A 461 -21.11 4.78 9.41
N LEU A 462 -19.90 5.15 9.82
CA LEU A 462 -18.71 4.31 9.60
C LEU A 462 -18.84 3.01 10.40
N SER A 463 -19.33 3.10 11.64
CA SER A 463 -19.61 1.94 12.50
C SER A 463 -20.65 1.01 11.91
N GLU A 464 -21.76 1.54 11.37
CA GLU A 464 -22.76 0.75 10.65
C GLU A 464 -22.14 -0.03 9.49
N LYS A 465 -21.23 0.59 8.73
CA LYS A 465 -20.57 -0.06 7.59
C LYS A 465 -19.65 -1.20 8.02
N ILE A 466 -18.81 -1.00 9.03
CA ILE A 466 -17.89 -2.05 9.53
C ILE A 466 -18.61 -3.17 10.30
N ASN A 467 -19.86 -2.97 10.70
CA ASN A 467 -20.73 -3.98 11.32
C ASN A 467 -21.73 -4.62 10.35
N SER A 468 -21.60 -4.36 9.05
CA SER A 468 -22.48 -4.94 8.04
C SER A 468 -22.38 -6.48 7.96
N SER A 469 -23.51 -7.16 7.77
CA SER A 469 -23.56 -8.62 7.70
C SER A 469 -23.51 -9.13 6.26
N HIS A 470 -22.35 -9.04 5.63
CA HIS A 470 -22.12 -9.52 4.25
C HIS A 470 -21.53 -10.94 4.20
N GLY A 471 -21.64 -11.63 3.05
CA GLY A 471 -20.89 -12.88 2.81
C GLY A 471 -19.40 -12.62 2.65
N TYR A 472 -18.53 -13.60 2.95
CA TYR A 472 -17.07 -13.38 2.99
C TYR A 472 -16.48 -12.87 1.66
N ARG A 473 -17.03 -13.26 0.50
CA ARG A 473 -16.58 -12.75 -0.81
C ARG A 473 -16.85 -11.25 -0.97
N LEU A 474 -18.06 -10.84 -0.60
CA LEU A 474 -18.47 -9.44 -0.64
C LEU A 474 -17.68 -8.61 0.38
N VAL A 475 -17.38 -9.16 1.56
CA VAL A 475 -16.45 -8.55 2.52
C VAL A 475 -15.08 -8.30 1.90
N LEU A 476 -14.49 -9.31 1.22
CA LEU A 476 -13.20 -9.16 0.54
C LEU A 476 -13.23 -8.07 -0.53
N ALA A 477 -14.31 -8.00 -1.32
CA ALA A 477 -14.47 -6.96 -2.33
C ALA A 477 -14.61 -5.56 -1.69
N HIS A 478 -15.22 -5.46 -0.51
CA HIS A 478 -15.36 -4.23 0.27
C HIS A 478 -14.12 -3.80 1.06
N MET A 479 -13.04 -4.59 1.07
CA MET A 479 -11.88 -4.34 1.92
C MET A 479 -11.35 -2.88 1.85
N PRO A 480 -11.16 -2.24 0.67
CA PRO A 480 -10.70 -0.85 0.64
C PRO A 480 -11.60 0.11 1.41
N LEU A 481 -12.92 -0.04 1.29
CA LEU A 481 -13.91 0.77 1.99
C LEU A 481 -13.91 0.49 3.50
N LEU A 482 -13.85 -0.78 3.90
CA LEU A 482 -13.80 -1.15 5.32
C LEU A 482 -12.55 -0.60 6.01
N MET A 483 -11.41 -0.65 5.33
CA MET A 483 -10.14 -0.12 5.85
C MET A 483 -10.22 1.39 6.11
N VAL A 484 -10.74 2.18 5.15
CA VAL A 484 -10.88 3.64 5.37
C VAL A 484 -11.96 3.99 6.39
N CYS A 485 -12.98 3.13 6.60
CA CYS A 485 -13.93 3.35 7.69
C CYS A 485 -13.25 3.18 9.06
N LEU A 486 -12.41 2.15 9.23
CA LEU A 486 -11.62 1.97 10.46
C LEU A 486 -10.61 3.12 10.65
N GLU A 487 -9.92 3.52 9.58
CA GLU A 487 -8.99 4.65 9.57
C GLU A 487 -9.69 5.98 9.89
N GLY A 488 -10.90 6.17 9.36
CA GLY A 488 -11.73 7.35 9.60
C GLY A 488 -12.11 7.51 11.06
N LEU A 489 -12.42 6.42 11.77
CA LEU A 489 -12.73 6.48 13.22
C LEU A 489 -11.53 6.98 14.05
N GLY A 490 -10.31 6.54 13.71
CA GLY A 490 -9.08 7.01 14.36
C GLY A 490 -8.77 8.48 14.05
N LYS A 491 -8.81 8.85 12.76
CA LYS A 491 -8.58 10.24 12.31
C LYS A 491 -9.59 11.24 12.88
N LEU A 492 -10.87 10.85 12.98
CA LEU A 492 -11.89 11.69 13.59
C LEU A 492 -11.62 11.91 15.08
N ALA A 493 -11.16 10.89 15.81
CA ALA A 493 -10.78 11.03 17.21
C ALA A 493 -9.58 11.98 17.39
N GLN A 494 -8.56 11.87 16.54
CA GLN A 494 -7.40 12.78 16.55
C GLN A 494 -7.80 14.22 16.26
N LYS A 495 -8.71 14.43 15.29
CA LYS A 495 -9.19 15.76 14.89
C LYS A 495 -10.11 16.39 15.94
N PHE A 496 -10.92 15.57 16.61
CA PHE A 496 -11.90 16.00 17.61
C PHE A 496 -11.77 15.14 18.88
N PRO A 497 -10.86 15.48 19.81
CA PRO A 497 -10.62 14.68 21.02
C PRO A 497 -11.88 14.43 21.87
N ASN A 498 -12.87 15.32 21.85
CA ASN A 498 -14.13 15.18 22.60
C ASN A 498 -14.97 13.96 22.16
N ILE A 499 -14.87 13.53 20.90
CA ILE A 499 -15.57 12.33 20.39
C ILE A 499 -14.69 11.08 20.44
N ALA A 500 -13.46 11.16 20.94
CA ALA A 500 -12.53 10.03 20.93
C ALA A 500 -13.08 8.82 21.71
N SER A 501 -13.86 9.04 22.77
CA SER A 501 -14.58 7.99 23.51
C SER A 501 -15.56 7.20 22.62
N THR A 502 -16.25 7.88 21.68
CA THR A 502 -17.14 7.24 20.70
C THR A 502 -16.36 6.34 19.75
N SER A 503 -15.23 6.84 19.20
CA SER A 503 -14.36 6.04 18.33
C SER A 503 -13.75 4.84 19.06
N ILE A 504 -13.27 5.03 20.30
CA ILE A 504 -12.77 3.95 21.17
C ILE A 504 -13.85 2.89 21.35
N TYR A 505 -15.09 3.29 21.63
CA TYR A 505 -16.21 2.37 21.78
C TYR A 505 -16.39 1.51 20.52
N TYR A 506 -16.52 2.12 19.33
CA TYR A 506 -16.76 1.38 18.08
C TYR A 506 -15.60 0.46 17.68
N LEU A 507 -14.36 0.92 17.83
CA LEU A 507 -13.16 0.13 17.48
C LEU A 507 -12.95 -1.04 18.45
N ARG A 508 -13.15 -0.81 19.75
CA ARG A 508 -13.11 -1.87 20.76
C ARG A 508 -14.23 -2.88 20.53
N ASP A 509 -15.45 -2.42 20.24
CA ASP A 509 -16.60 -3.30 20.02
C ASP A 509 -16.39 -4.18 18.79
N PHE A 510 -15.92 -3.61 17.66
CA PHE A 510 -15.55 -4.35 16.46
C PHE A 510 -14.61 -5.55 16.72
N LEU A 511 -13.71 -5.43 17.71
CA LEU A 511 -12.73 -6.46 18.09
C LEU A 511 -13.24 -7.43 19.17
N THR A 512 -13.98 -6.92 20.16
CA THR A 512 -14.32 -7.65 21.42
C THR A 512 -15.77 -8.14 21.47
N ALA A 513 -16.65 -7.57 20.66
CA ALA A 513 -17.89 -8.15 20.19
C ALA A 513 -17.75 -8.33 18.66
N PRO A 514 -16.96 -9.35 18.23
CA PRO A 514 -16.42 -9.40 16.88
C PRO A 514 -17.48 -9.16 15.82
N SER A 515 -17.28 -8.12 15.01
CA SER A 515 -18.21 -7.75 13.94
C SER A 515 -18.54 -8.97 13.07
N PRO A 516 -19.76 -9.07 12.50
CA PRO A 516 -20.11 -10.13 11.55
C PRO A 516 -19.11 -10.29 10.41
N ILE A 517 -18.46 -9.20 9.99
CA ILE A 517 -17.39 -9.19 8.98
C ILE A 517 -16.18 -9.98 9.48
N LEU A 518 -15.71 -9.64 10.69
CA LEU A 518 -14.52 -10.21 11.31
C LEU A 518 -14.73 -11.70 11.63
N SER A 519 -15.86 -12.05 12.24
CA SER A 519 -16.22 -13.43 12.59
C SER A 519 -16.36 -14.34 11.36
N LYS A 520 -16.97 -13.85 10.27
CA LYS A 520 -17.12 -14.65 9.04
C LYS A 520 -15.78 -14.93 8.37
N LEU A 521 -14.88 -13.94 8.30
CA LEU A 521 -13.53 -14.14 7.76
C LEU A 521 -12.74 -15.13 8.62
N HIS A 522 -12.80 -14.97 9.95
CA HIS A 522 -12.13 -15.89 10.88
C HIS A 522 -12.60 -17.33 10.71
N ARG A 523 -13.93 -17.55 10.71
CA ARG A 523 -14.52 -18.87 10.51
C ARG A 523 -14.06 -19.48 9.18
N GLN A 524 -14.10 -18.70 8.10
CA GLN A 524 -13.72 -19.18 6.78
C GLN A 524 -12.22 -19.48 6.65
N ALA A 525 -11.36 -18.75 7.37
CA ALA A 525 -9.93 -19.01 7.43
C ALA A 525 -9.62 -20.32 8.19
N ASN A 526 -10.35 -20.61 9.26
CA ASN A 526 -10.18 -21.82 10.06
C ASN A 526 -10.75 -23.07 9.37
N GLU A 527 -11.91 -22.98 8.70
CA GLU A 527 -12.55 -24.11 7.99
C GLU A 527 -11.65 -24.73 6.91
N LYS A 528 -10.88 -23.90 6.18
CA LYS A 528 -9.94 -24.40 5.15
C LYS A 528 -8.73 -25.11 5.74
N SER A 529 -8.35 -24.79 6.98
CA SER A 529 -7.24 -25.45 7.68
C SER A 529 -7.62 -26.82 8.27
N GLY A 530 -8.92 -27.08 8.46
CA GLY A 530 -9.42 -28.30 9.09
C GLY A 530 -9.57 -29.53 8.18
N LYS A 531 -9.66 -29.36 6.85
CA LYS A 531 -9.87 -30.50 5.92
C LYS A 531 -8.62 -31.37 5.66
N ASP A 532 -7.42 -30.87 5.96
CA ASP A 532 -6.16 -31.61 5.73
C ASP A 532 -5.70 -32.45 6.95
N ASN A 533 -6.42 -32.39 8.09
CA ASN A 533 -5.96 -33.00 9.35
C ASN A 533 -6.64 -34.33 9.72
N ILE A 534 -7.43 -34.94 8.84
CA ILE A 534 -8.00 -36.28 9.10
C ILE A 534 -7.25 -37.35 8.29
N LYS A 535 -6.03 -37.66 8.72
CA LYS A 535 -5.43 -39.01 8.57
C LYS A 535 -4.63 -39.34 9.82
N VAL A 536 -5.27 -40.11 10.70
CA VAL A 536 -4.66 -40.83 11.82
C VAL A 536 -3.65 -41.85 11.27
N ALA A 537 -2.40 -41.78 11.71
CA ALA A 537 -1.53 -42.94 11.81
C ALA A 537 -0.49 -42.70 12.90
N ALA A 538 -0.48 -43.61 13.87
CA ALA A 538 0.49 -43.69 14.94
C ALA A 538 1.93 -43.87 14.43
N SER A 539 2.89 -43.42 15.24
CA SER A 539 4.30 -43.88 15.36
C SER A 539 5.36 -42.76 15.25
N THR A 540 6.01 -42.56 16.40
CA THR A 540 7.47 -42.36 16.58
C THR A 540 8.14 -41.08 16.06
N ASN A 541 8.72 -40.35 17.04
CA ASN A 541 9.80 -39.36 16.97
C ASN A 541 10.43 -39.13 15.59
N HIS A 542 10.13 -38.00 14.95
CA HIS A 542 11.10 -37.25 14.13
C HIS A 542 10.73 -35.78 14.06
N LEU A 543 11.73 -34.94 14.33
CA LEU A 543 11.75 -33.48 14.19
C LEU A 543 11.44 -33.10 12.73
N LYS A 544 10.16 -32.91 12.38
CA LYS A 544 9.77 -32.39 11.06
C LYS A 544 9.92 -30.88 11.08
N SER A 545 10.84 -30.39 10.26
CA SER A 545 10.91 -29.01 9.80
C SER A 545 9.50 -28.56 9.41
N GLU A 546 8.95 -27.57 10.12
CA GLU A 546 7.69 -26.93 9.74
C GLU A 546 7.85 -26.30 8.36
N THR A 547 7.41 -27.00 7.33
CA THR A 547 7.15 -26.42 6.01
C THR A 547 6.13 -25.30 6.20
N VAL A 548 6.58 -24.05 6.06
CA VAL A 548 5.77 -22.84 6.13
C VAL A 548 4.58 -22.99 5.16
N LYS A 549 3.37 -23.21 5.69
CA LYS A 549 2.16 -23.25 4.88
C LYS A 549 1.90 -21.83 4.32
N PRO A 550 1.54 -21.69 3.03
CA PRO A 550 1.18 -20.39 2.48
C PRO A 550 -0.04 -19.84 3.20
N VAL A 551 0.04 -18.60 3.71
CA VAL A 551 -1.07 -17.95 4.44
C VAL A 551 -2.23 -17.72 3.47
N SER A 552 -3.42 -18.20 3.83
CA SER A 552 -4.64 -18.02 3.03
C SER A 552 -4.99 -16.54 2.86
N PRO A 553 -5.36 -16.04 1.67
CA PRO A 553 -5.75 -14.64 1.45
C PRO A 553 -6.84 -14.15 2.41
N ILE A 554 -7.74 -15.04 2.82
CA ILE A 554 -8.83 -14.76 3.77
C ILE A 554 -8.26 -14.52 5.18
N GLN A 555 -7.25 -15.28 5.57
CA GLN A 555 -6.53 -15.09 6.84
C GLN A 555 -5.81 -13.74 6.82
N VAL A 556 -5.14 -13.39 5.72
CA VAL A 556 -4.45 -12.10 5.63
C VAL A 556 -5.45 -10.93 5.68
N ALA A 557 -6.62 -11.06 5.03
CA ALA A 557 -7.68 -10.05 5.11
C ALA A 557 -8.26 -9.88 6.52
N PHE A 558 -8.51 -11.00 7.22
CA PHE A 558 -8.93 -11.00 8.62
C PHE A 558 -7.91 -10.28 9.51
N GLU A 559 -6.63 -10.66 9.41
CA GLU A 559 -5.54 -10.03 10.17
C GLU A 559 -5.48 -8.54 9.88
N LYS A 560 -5.58 -8.14 8.61
CA LYS A 560 -5.50 -6.73 8.21
C LYS A 560 -6.62 -5.87 8.81
N LEU A 561 -7.87 -6.36 8.86
CA LEU A 561 -8.97 -5.62 9.50
C LEU A 561 -8.78 -5.51 11.00
N ARG A 562 -8.37 -6.60 11.66
CA ARG A 562 -8.07 -6.59 13.10
C ARG A 562 -6.96 -5.60 13.42
N ASP A 563 -5.86 -5.70 12.68
CA ASP A 563 -4.66 -4.90 12.86
C ASP A 563 -4.95 -3.40 12.64
N ALA A 564 -5.74 -3.05 11.61
CA ALA A 564 -6.18 -1.67 11.36
C ALA A 564 -7.12 -1.14 12.45
N ALA A 565 -8.03 -1.96 12.98
CA ALA A 565 -8.89 -1.56 14.08
C ALA A 565 -8.08 -1.29 15.36
N ILE A 566 -7.06 -2.11 15.64
CA ILE A 566 -6.16 -1.93 16.79
C ILE A 566 -5.31 -0.67 16.63
N GLU A 567 -4.74 -0.43 15.46
CA GLU A 567 -3.96 0.78 15.18
C GLU A 567 -4.79 2.05 15.40
N ASN A 568 -5.99 2.10 14.81
CA ASN A 568 -6.86 3.26 14.96
C ASN A 568 -7.44 3.40 16.38
N LEU A 569 -7.54 2.30 17.13
CA LEU A 569 -7.88 2.36 18.55
C LEU A 569 -6.76 3.05 19.33
N CYS A 570 -5.49 2.80 18.99
CA CYS A 570 -4.36 3.49 19.61
C CYS A 570 -4.42 5.00 19.34
N TYR A 571 -4.63 5.42 18.08
CA TYR A 571 -4.80 6.84 17.75
C TYR A 571 -5.96 7.49 18.51
N ALA A 572 -7.09 6.78 18.67
CA ALA A 572 -8.22 7.28 19.44
C ALA A 572 -7.93 7.35 20.94
N LEU A 573 -7.19 6.39 21.51
CA LEU A 573 -6.76 6.40 22.91
C LEU A 573 -5.77 7.54 23.20
N GLU A 574 -4.81 7.76 22.31
CA GLU A 574 -3.87 8.88 22.39
C GLU A 574 -4.61 10.23 22.39
N ALA A 575 -5.56 10.40 21.47
CA ALA A 575 -6.40 11.59 21.42
C ALA A 575 -7.29 11.74 22.66
N ALA A 576 -7.88 10.65 23.16
CA ALA A 576 -8.68 10.69 24.39
C ALA A 576 -7.83 10.98 25.63
N HIS A 577 -6.56 10.55 25.66
CA HIS A 577 -5.69 10.67 26.83
C HIS A 577 -5.46 12.13 27.23
N THR A 578 -5.47 13.07 26.27
CA THR A 578 -5.34 14.50 26.56
C THR A 578 -6.50 15.06 27.39
N LEU A 579 -7.66 14.41 27.36
CA LEU A 579 -8.85 14.79 28.11
C LEU A 579 -9.14 13.84 29.29
N LEU A 580 -8.83 12.56 29.13
CA LEU A 580 -9.16 11.47 30.05
C LEU A 580 -7.91 10.59 30.30
N PRO A 581 -7.07 10.92 31.29
CA PRO A 581 -5.83 10.19 31.57
C PRO A 581 -6.03 8.70 31.89
N GLU A 582 -7.22 8.33 32.36
CA GLU A 582 -7.58 6.99 32.81
C GLU A 582 -8.20 6.12 31.70
N CYS A 583 -8.23 6.60 30.44
CA CYS A 583 -8.87 5.93 29.31
C CYS A 583 -8.37 4.48 29.10
N VAL A 584 -7.06 4.24 29.25
CA VAL A 584 -6.45 2.91 29.13
C VAL A 584 -6.90 1.99 30.26
N ARG A 585 -7.03 2.50 31.50
CA ARG A 585 -7.52 1.71 32.64
C ARG A 585 -8.96 1.26 32.41
N ALA A 586 -9.79 2.19 31.94
CA ALA A 586 -11.18 1.93 31.61
C ALA A 586 -11.30 0.89 30.49
N LEU A 587 -10.43 0.97 29.47
CA LEU A 587 -10.34 -0.05 28.43
C LEU A 587 -9.99 -1.42 29.02
N VAL A 588 -8.91 -1.53 29.81
CA VAL A 588 -8.47 -2.79 30.42
C VAL A 588 -9.57 -3.40 31.30
N ALA A 589 -10.24 -2.59 32.12
CA ALA A 589 -11.36 -3.05 32.94
C ALA A 589 -12.53 -3.57 32.09
N SER A 590 -12.90 -2.83 31.04
CA SER A 590 -13.98 -3.21 30.11
C SER A 590 -13.69 -4.53 29.40
N VAL A 591 -12.48 -4.72 28.88
CA VAL A 591 -12.11 -5.93 28.13
C VAL A 591 -11.89 -7.13 29.05
N SER A 592 -11.44 -6.90 30.28
CA SER A 592 -11.37 -7.93 31.33
C SER A 592 -12.75 -8.54 31.62
N ASN A 593 -13.76 -7.69 31.77
CA ASN A 593 -15.15 -8.12 31.97
C ASN A 593 -15.68 -8.87 30.74
N ARG A 594 -15.42 -8.34 29.53
CA ARG A 594 -15.88 -8.98 28.29
C ARG A 594 -15.28 -10.37 28.09
N MET A 595 -13.98 -10.52 28.34
CA MET A 595 -13.26 -11.79 28.23
C MET A 595 -13.80 -12.82 29.22
N PHE A 596 -14.01 -12.44 30.48
CA PHE A 596 -14.59 -13.33 31.50
C PHE A 596 -16.00 -13.81 31.13
N THR A 597 -16.82 -12.95 30.53
CA THR A 597 -18.15 -13.34 30.04
C THR A 597 -18.05 -14.27 28.82
N ALA A 598 -17.08 -14.04 27.94
CA ALA A 598 -16.86 -14.88 26.76
C ALA A 598 -16.27 -16.27 27.10
N GLU A 599 -15.48 -16.39 28.17
CA GLU A 599 -14.99 -17.67 28.71
C GLU A 599 -16.13 -18.62 29.12
N LYS A 600 -17.34 -18.09 29.36
CA LYS A 600 -18.54 -18.89 29.67
C LYS A 600 -19.33 -19.34 28.43
N SER A 601 -18.93 -18.93 27.23
CA SER A 601 -19.62 -19.23 25.96
C SER A 601 -18.69 -19.95 24.97
N ASP A 602 -19.03 -21.16 24.54
CA ASP A 602 -18.10 -22.06 23.84
C ASP A 602 -17.68 -21.64 22.41
N SER A 603 -18.53 -20.94 21.64
CA SER A 603 -18.30 -20.82 20.19
C SER A 603 -17.38 -19.66 19.74
N GLU A 604 -17.24 -18.59 20.55
CA GLU A 604 -16.51 -17.37 20.15
C GLU A 604 -15.41 -16.95 21.14
N SER A 605 -15.23 -17.70 22.22
CA SER A 605 -14.30 -17.35 23.32
C SER A 605 -12.87 -17.13 22.84
N THR A 606 -12.35 -18.03 21.99
CA THR A 606 -10.96 -17.99 21.52
C THR A 606 -10.66 -16.76 20.66
N LEU A 607 -11.58 -16.36 19.77
CA LEU A 607 -11.40 -15.19 18.92
C LEU A 607 -11.35 -13.91 19.76
N ILE A 608 -12.28 -13.78 20.71
CA ILE A 608 -12.37 -12.62 21.61
C ILE A 608 -11.10 -12.50 22.44
N SER A 609 -10.67 -13.59 23.10
CA SER A 609 -9.46 -13.60 23.92
C SER A 609 -8.19 -13.29 23.10
N THR A 610 -8.08 -13.85 21.89
CA THR A 610 -6.96 -13.58 20.97
C THR A 610 -6.92 -12.10 20.57
N ASN A 611 -8.06 -11.52 20.19
CA ASN A 611 -8.14 -10.11 19.82
C ASN A 611 -7.78 -9.19 20.99
N ILE A 612 -8.26 -9.50 22.21
CA ILE A 612 -7.96 -8.71 23.40
C ILE A 612 -6.47 -8.71 23.71
N VAL A 613 -5.80 -9.87 23.69
CA VAL A 613 -4.37 -9.96 23.99
C VAL A 613 -3.53 -9.19 22.97
N ILE A 614 -3.79 -9.35 21.67
CA ILE A 614 -3.07 -8.59 20.62
C ILE A 614 -3.32 -7.10 20.76
N MET A 615 -4.59 -6.70 20.93
CA MET A 615 -4.97 -5.29 21.09
C MET A 615 -4.24 -4.66 22.29
N LEU A 616 -4.21 -5.31 23.45
CA LEU A 616 -3.52 -4.76 24.62
C LEU A 616 -2.00 -4.73 24.44
N GLY A 617 -1.41 -5.74 23.79
CA GLY A 617 0.03 -5.73 23.47
C GLY A 617 0.41 -4.54 22.58
N HIS A 618 -0.43 -4.23 21.60
CA HIS A 618 -0.23 -3.06 20.74
C HIS A 618 -0.41 -1.74 21.49
N VAL A 619 -1.46 -1.62 22.31
CA VAL A 619 -1.69 -0.41 23.11
C VAL A 619 -0.51 -0.13 24.03
N ALA A 620 0.10 -1.17 24.64
CA ALA A 620 1.29 -1.02 25.46
C ALA A 620 2.50 -0.47 24.68
N VAL A 621 2.68 -0.91 23.43
CA VAL A 621 3.78 -0.46 22.56
C VAL A 621 3.55 0.96 22.05
N SER A 622 2.35 1.25 21.52
CA SER A 622 2.03 2.57 20.94
C SER A 622 2.00 3.67 22.00
N MET A 623 1.44 3.39 23.18
CA MET A 623 1.31 4.37 24.26
C MET A 623 2.47 4.33 25.28
N LYS A 624 3.63 3.77 24.90
CA LYS A 624 4.82 3.70 25.78
C LYS A 624 5.22 5.08 26.29
N GLY A 625 5.65 5.17 27.54
CA GLY A 625 5.95 6.46 28.20
C GLY A 625 4.74 7.16 28.79
N THR A 626 3.51 6.66 28.54
CA THR A 626 2.30 7.13 29.22
C THR A 626 2.23 6.52 30.63
N PRO A 627 2.14 7.31 31.71
CA PRO A 627 2.17 6.79 33.07
C PRO A 627 1.10 5.72 33.33
N LYS A 628 1.50 4.61 33.97
CA LYS A 628 0.65 3.48 34.37
C LYS A 628 0.01 2.66 33.23
N THR A 629 0.17 3.04 31.96
CA THR A 629 -0.39 2.30 30.82
C THR A 629 0.24 0.91 30.70
N THR A 630 1.56 0.87 30.50
CA THR A 630 2.32 -0.38 30.34
C THR A 630 2.20 -1.28 31.57
N ASP A 631 2.23 -0.69 32.78
CA ASP A 631 2.04 -1.41 34.03
C ASP A 631 0.67 -2.08 34.15
N THR A 632 -0.41 -1.36 33.81
CA THR A 632 -1.77 -1.89 33.88
C THR A 632 -1.94 -3.09 32.92
N ILE A 633 -1.36 -2.99 31.73
CA ILE A 633 -1.41 -4.05 30.71
C ILE A 633 -0.54 -5.24 31.12
N LEU A 634 0.67 -5.00 31.65
CA LEU A 634 1.54 -6.05 32.17
C LEU A 634 0.85 -6.83 33.29
N GLN A 635 0.21 -6.12 34.23
CA GLN A 635 -0.57 -6.76 35.31
C GLN A 635 -1.71 -7.61 34.75
N PHE A 636 -2.41 -7.14 33.73
CA PHE A 636 -3.44 -7.94 33.05
C PHE A 636 -2.87 -9.23 32.45
N PHE A 637 -1.72 -9.16 31.75
CA PHE A 637 -1.06 -10.35 31.21
C PHE A 637 -0.61 -11.31 32.31
N GLN A 638 0.01 -10.81 33.38
CA GLN A 638 0.44 -11.63 34.52
C GLN A 638 -0.74 -12.34 35.19
N GLN A 639 -1.88 -11.67 35.36
CA GLN A 639 -3.08 -12.26 35.94
C GLN A 639 -3.72 -13.33 35.06
N ARG A 640 -3.40 -13.38 33.76
CA ARG A 640 -4.01 -14.33 32.82
C ARG A 640 -3.08 -15.47 32.44
N PHE A 641 -1.79 -15.22 32.43
CA PHE A 641 -0.77 -16.17 32.06
C PHE A 641 -0.81 -17.45 32.90
N CYS A 642 -0.88 -18.59 32.22
CA CYS A 642 -0.85 -19.95 32.80
C CYS A 642 -1.88 -20.23 33.89
N LYS A 643 -3.05 -19.54 33.87
CA LYS A 643 -4.23 -19.95 34.66
C LYS A 643 -4.76 -21.32 34.22
N THR A 644 -4.83 -21.52 32.90
CA THR A 644 -5.11 -22.80 32.24
C THR A 644 -4.19 -22.89 31.02
N PRO A 645 -3.37 -23.96 30.88
CA PRO A 645 -2.48 -24.07 29.73
C PRO A 645 -3.22 -23.96 28.40
N SER A 646 -2.90 -22.95 27.60
CA SER A 646 -3.59 -22.69 26.33
C SER A 646 -2.71 -21.95 25.31
N ASP A 647 -3.14 -21.94 24.04
CA ASP A 647 -2.49 -21.17 22.97
C ASP A 647 -2.46 -19.65 23.25
N LEU A 648 -3.33 -19.17 24.16
CA LEU A 648 -3.33 -17.78 24.61
C LEU A 648 -2.04 -17.43 25.38
N ASP A 649 -1.46 -18.38 26.11
CA ASP A 649 -0.21 -18.17 26.85
C ASP A 649 0.97 -17.92 25.90
N LEU A 650 1.00 -18.62 24.76
CA LEU A 650 2.01 -18.43 23.72
C LEU A 650 1.91 -17.01 23.14
N LEU A 651 0.69 -16.54 22.92
CA LEU A 651 0.42 -15.20 22.42
C LEU A 651 0.79 -14.12 23.44
N ILE A 652 0.54 -14.34 24.74
CA ILE A 652 0.98 -13.44 25.82
C ILE A 652 2.50 -13.33 25.80
N VAL A 653 3.24 -14.44 25.67
CA VAL A 653 4.71 -14.42 25.55
C VAL A 653 5.17 -13.59 24.35
N ASP A 654 4.52 -13.73 23.19
CA ASP A 654 4.80 -12.92 22.01
C ASP A 654 4.58 -11.42 22.28
N GLN A 655 3.48 -11.04 22.96
CA GLN A 655 3.19 -9.63 23.28
C GLN A 655 4.19 -9.06 24.30
N LEU A 656 4.57 -9.84 25.31
CA LEU A 656 5.62 -9.46 26.26
C LEU A 656 6.96 -9.24 25.54
N GLY A 657 7.29 -10.12 24.58
CA GLY A 657 8.47 -9.93 23.73
C GLY A 657 8.42 -8.64 22.90
N CYS A 658 7.25 -8.31 22.35
CA CYS A 658 7.07 -7.04 21.61
C CYS A 658 7.27 -5.81 22.50
N MET A 659 6.82 -5.82 23.76
CA MET A 659 7.05 -4.73 24.71
C MET A 659 8.55 -4.51 24.99
N ILE A 660 9.35 -5.59 24.97
CA ILE A 660 10.81 -5.51 25.12
C ILE A 660 11.47 -4.95 23.86
N ILE A 661 11.08 -5.43 22.68
CA ILE A 661 11.59 -4.92 21.39
C ILE A 661 11.28 -3.43 21.24
N ALA A 662 10.08 -3.00 21.67
CA ALA A 662 9.66 -1.60 21.66
C ALA A 662 10.41 -0.69 22.63
N GLN A 663 11.24 -1.27 23.52
CA GLN A 663 11.92 -0.57 24.60
C GLN A 663 10.94 0.22 25.48
N CYS A 664 9.89 -0.45 25.95
CA CYS A 664 9.05 0.07 27.04
C CYS A 664 9.89 0.34 28.31
N GLU A 665 9.24 0.84 29.37
CA GLU A 665 9.92 1.36 30.56
C GLU A 665 10.91 0.34 31.20
N PRO A 666 12.05 0.79 31.76
CA PRO A 666 13.11 -0.12 32.23
C PRO A 666 12.68 -1.15 33.28
N HIS A 667 11.67 -0.86 34.10
CA HIS A 667 11.16 -1.83 35.06
C HIS A 667 10.35 -2.95 34.40
N ILE A 668 9.64 -2.66 33.30
CA ILE A 668 8.94 -3.64 32.47
C ILE A 668 9.94 -4.65 31.91
N TYR A 669 11.09 -4.16 31.41
CA TYR A 669 12.18 -5.02 30.96
C TYR A 669 12.59 -6.06 32.01
N LYS A 670 12.87 -5.58 33.24
CA LYS A 670 13.29 -6.45 34.34
C LYS A 670 12.23 -7.48 34.70
N VAL A 671 10.96 -7.08 34.75
CA VAL A 671 9.86 -7.99 35.11
C VAL A 671 9.67 -9.07 34.05
N VAL A 672 9.65 -8.72 32.76
CA VAL A 672 9.46 -9.69 31.67
C VAL A 672 10.65 -10.62 31.53
N MET A 673 11.89 -10.12 31.59
CA MET A 673 13.09 -10.97 31.54
C MET A 673 13.15 -11.95 32.72
N LYS A 674 12.70 -11.52 33.91
CA LYS A 674 12.54 -12.42 35.07
C LYS A 674 11.50 -13.50 34.83
N MET A 675 10.35 -13.16 34.22
CA MET A 675 9.33 -14.16 33.84
C MET A 675 9.89 -15.17 32.83
N PHE A 676 10.58 -14.71 31.79
CA PHE A 676 11.20 -15.60 30.79
C PHE A 676 12.24 -16.51 31.44
N THR A 677 13.07 -15.98 32.33
CA THR A 677 14.04 -16.78 33.09
C THR A 677 13.37 -17.87 33.92
N MET A 678 12.31 -17.53 34.67
CA MET A 678 11.54 -18.49 35.47
C MET A 678 10.96 -19.60 34.59
N ILE A 679 10.31 -19.24 33.48
CA ILE A 679 9.72 -20.21 32.53
C ILE A 679 10.79 -21.15 31.96
N THR A 680 11.94 -20.61 31.53
CA THR A 680 13.03 -21.39 30.95
C THR A 680 13.62 -22.37 31.97
N VAL A 681 13.85 -21.93 33.21
CA VAL A 681 14.39 -22.79 34.28
C VAL A 681 13.38 -23.87 34.66
N ASP A 682 12.13 -23.51 34.96
CA ASP A 682 11.11 -24.46 35.42
C ASP A 682 10.79 -25.51 34.35
N SER A 683 10.70 -25.10 33.07
CA SER A 683 10.44 -26.03 31.96
C SER A 683 11.59 -27.01 31.65
N SER A 684 12.81 -26.71 32.11
CA SER A 684 14.01 -27.55 31.90
C SER A 684 14.16 -28.68 32.93
N SER A 685 13.38 -28.67 34.01
CA SER A 685 13.47 -29.62 35.12
C SER A 685 12.82 -30.98 34.80
N ALA A 686 13.49 -31.81 34.00
CA ALA A 686 12.94 -33.06 33.47
C ALA A 686 12.68 -34.20 34.49
N TYR A 687 13.07 -34.06 35.76
CA TYR A 687 13.10 -35.15 36.75
C TYR A 687 12.36 -34.86 38.08
N GLY A 688 11.53 -33.82 38.15
CA GLY A 688 10.73 -33.52 39.35
C GLY A 688 9.30 -34.08 39.25
N ASN A 689 8.92 -34.99 40.15
CA ASN A 689 7.61 -35.65 40.20
C ASN A 689 6.46 -34.74 40.73
N ASP A 690 6.61 -33.41 40.68
CA ASP A 690 5.62 -32.46 41.18
C ASP A 690 4.77 -31.91 40.03
N ASN A 691 3.44 -32.08 40.11
CA ASN A 691 2.46 -31.59 39.13
C ASN A 691 2.50 -30.04 38.92
N GLU A 692 3.13 -29.28 39.81
CA GLU A 692 3.29 -27.82 39.65
C GLU A 692 4.44 -27.44 38.69
N LYS A 693 5.46 -28.29 38.53
CA LYS A 693 6.66 -27.98 37.72
C LYS A 693 6.48 -28.24 36.22
N THR A 694 5.35 -28.83 35.82
CA THR A 694 4.96 -29.01 34.40
C THR A 694 4.18 -27.82 33.84
N GLN A 695 3.86 -26.80 34.67
CA GLN A 695 2.99 -25.68 34.31
C GLN A 695 3.47 -24.86 33.10
N TYR A 696 4.79 -24.74 32.88
CA TYR A 696 5.36 -23.87 31.84
C TYR A 696 5.93 -24.61 30.62
N ARG A 697 5.74 -25.92 30.54
CA ARG A 697 6.35 -26.73 29.46
C ARG A 697 5.81 -26.35 28.08
N HIS A 698 4.55 -25.96 27.96
CA HIS A 698 3.91 -25.57 26.70
C HIS A 698 4.41 -24.23 26.14
N VAL A 699 4.83 -23.30 27.01
CA VAL A 699 5.32 -21.95 26.63
C VAL A 699 6.83 -21.87 26.44
N SER A 700 7.59 -22.89 26.87
CA SER A 700 9.06 -22.90 26.82
C SER A 700 9.63 -22.57 25.42
N ARG A 701 9.06 -23.17 24.37
CA ARG A 701 9.47 -22.90 22.97
C ARG A 701 9.15 -21.48 22.54
N SER A 702 8.01 -20.93 22.95
CA SER A 702 7.61 -19.56 22.64
C SER A 702 8.52 -18.55 23.31
N VAL A 703 8.99 -18.81 24.54
CA VAL A 703 9.98 -17.94 25.21
C VAL A 703 11.31 -17.93 24.45
N ILE A 704 11.79 -19.10 23.99
CA ILE A 704 13.01 -19.17 23.16
C ILE A 704 12.81 -18.38 21.85
N ASN A 705 11.66 -18.54 21.20
CA ASN A 705 11.33 -17.78 20.00
C ASN A 705 11.29 -16.26 20.26
N ALA A 706 10.70 -15.84 21.38
CA ALA A 706 10.64 -14.44 21.77
C ALA A 706 12.03 -13.86 22.05
N LEU A 707 12.89 -14.58 22.79
CA LEU A 707 14.27 -14.17 23.05
C LEU A 707 15.09 -14.03 21.75
N ALA A 708 14.90 -14.94 20.79
CA ALA A 708 15.55 -14.84 19.48
C ALA A 708 15.09 -13.58 18.71
N ASN A 709 13.80 -13.28 18.72
CA ASN A 709 13.26 -12.07 18.10
C ASN A 709 13.75 -10.79 18.79
N ILE A 710 13.83 -10.80 20.13
CA ILE A 710 14.41 -9.69 20.90
C ILE A 710 15.87 -9.47 20.48
N ALA A 711 16.67 -10.53 20.41
CA ALA A 711 18.07 -10.43 20.00
C ALA A 711 18.24 -9.89 18.56
N ASP A 712 17.33 -10.24 17.65
CA ASP A 712 17.37 -9.81 16.25
C ASP A 712 16.95 -8.34 16.05
N ASN A 713 16.15 -7.78 16.98
CA ASN A 713 15.52 -6.45 16.81
C ASN A 713 15.93 -5.41 17.85
N ILE A 714 16.60 -5.78 18.95
CA ILE A 714 17.04 -4.83 19.97
C ILE A 714 18.13 -3.90 19.39
N GLN A 715 18.02 -2.61 19.69
CA GLN A 715 18.93 -1.57 19.18
C GLN A 715 19.55 -0.79 20.33
N GLY A 716 20.81 -0.38 20.15
CA GLY A 716 21.58 0.38 21.14
C GLY A 716 22.57 -0.49 21.91
N GLU A 717 23.81 -0.02 22.03
CA GLU A 717 24.92 -0.77 22.66
C GLU A 717 24.60 -1.12 24.13
N HIS A 718 24.04 -0.17 24.88
CA HIS A 718 23.68 -0.40 26.27
C HIS A 718 22.62 -1.50 26.41
N GLN A 719 21.56 -1.45 25.60
CA GLN A 719 20.47 -2.42 25.59
C GLN A 719 20.94 -3.81 25.17
N MET A 720 21.83 -3.88 24.18
CA MET A 720 22.46 -5.14 23.75
C MET A 720 23.31 -5.76 24.87
N ASN A 721 24.10 -4.94 25.58
CA ASN A 721 24.90 -5.40 26.71
C ASN A 721 24.04 -5.90 27.88
N GLU A 722 22.95 -5.21 28.21
CA GLU A 722 21.99 -5.63 29.24
C GLU A 722 21.28 -6.95 28.86
N LEU A 723 20.92 -7.13 27.59
CA LEU A 723 20.37 -8.40 27.09
C LEU A 723 21.38 -9.53 27.21
N LEU A 724 22.63 -9.30 26.80
CA LEU A 724 23.70 -10.30 26.91
C LEU A 724 23.89 -10.73 28.37
N LYS A 725 23.93 -9.76 29.30
CA LYS A 725 24.04 -10.04 30.73
C LYS A 725 22.87 -10.88 31.23
N SER A 726 21.64 -10.52 30.86
CA SER A 726 20.43 -11.27 31.25
C SER A 726 20.43 -12.71 30.70
N LEU A 727 20.87 -12.91 29.45
CA LEU A 727 21.00 -14.23 28.84
C LEU A 727 22.10 -15.08 29.51
N LEU A 728 23.22 -14.47 29.90
CA LEU A 728 24.29 -15.15 30.65
C LEU A 728 23.80 -15.57 32.04
N GLU A 729 23.08 -14.69 32.75
CA GLU A 729 22.47 -15.02 34.04
C GLU A 729 21.49 -16.20 33.90
N MET A 730 20.65 -16.18 32.88
CA MET A 730 19.73 -17.29 32.57
C MET A 730 20.47 -18.60 32.27
N PHE A 731 21.56 -18.55 31.50
CA PHE A 731 22.39 -19.72 31.20
C PHE A 731 23.03 -20.31 32.46
N VAL A 732 23.58 -19.47 33.33
CA VAL A 732 24.17 -19.91 34.61
C VAL A 732 23.10 -20.55 35.50
N GLN A 733 21.91 -19.94 35.61
CA GLN A 733 20.81 -20.50 36.39
C GLN A 733 20.37 -21.87 35.88
N LEU A 734 20.27 -22.06 34.56
CA LEU A 734 19.99 -23.36 33.96
C LEU A 734 21.05 -24.41 34.33
N GLY A 735 22.34 -24.03 34.30
CA GLY A 735 23.43 -24.91 34.71
C GLY A 735 23.37 -25.30 36.19
N LEU A 736 23.04 -24.35 37.07
CA LEU A 736 22.85 -24.61 38.50
C LEU A 736 21.68 -25.57 38.76
N GLU A 737 20.57 -25.40 38.04
CA GLU A 737 19.39 -26.26 38.21
C GLU A 737 19.59 -27.65 37.61
N GLY A 738 20.30 -27.75 36.49
CA GLY A 738 20.78 -29.01 35.96
C GLY A 738 21.68 -29.76 36.95
N LYS A 739 22.61 -29.04 37.61
CA LYS A 739 23.44 -29.62 38.68
C LYS A 739 22.59 -30.09 39.86
N ARG A 740 21.65 -29.26 40.35
CA ARG A 740 20.75 -29.64 41.46
C ARG A 740 19.88 -30.85 41.11
N ALA A 741 19.44 -30.98 39.86
CA ALA A 741 18.69 -32.13 39.39
C ALA A 741 19.55 -33.40 39.36
N SER A 742 20.80 -33.29 38.90
CA SER A 742 21.80 -34.36 38.94
C SER A 742 22.09 -34.80 40.38
N ASP A 743 22.29 -33.85 41.30
CA ASP A 743 22.60 -34.13 42.70
C ASP A 743 21.40 -34.79 43.45
N LYS A 744 20.16 -34.55 43.01
CA LYS A 744 18.93 -35.17 43.54
C LYS A 744 18.63 -36.56 42.98
N SER A 745 19.30 -36.95 41.90
CA SER A 745 19.19 -38.28 41.29
C SER A 745 20.55 -38.99 41.24
N PRO A 746 21.23 -39.21 42.38
CA PRO A 746 22.49 -39.94 42.39
C PRO A 746 22.20 -41.43 42.16
N GLY A 747 22.23 -41.86 40.89
CA GLY A 747 22.08 -43.26 40.50
C GLY A 747 20.75 -43.60 39.82
N LYS A 748 20.72 -43.37 38.51
CA LYS A 748 20.19 -44.33 37.54
C LYS A 748 21.13 -44.39 36.34
#